data_AF-A0A7Y5IYK7-F1
#
_entry.id   AF-A0A7Y5IYK7-F1
#
_cell.length_a   1.000
_cell.length_b   1.000
_cell.length_c   1.000
_cell.angle_alpha   90.00
_cell.angle_beta   90.00
_cell.angle_gamma   90.00
#
_symmetry.space_group_name_H-M   'P 1'
#
loop_
_entity.id
_entity.type
_entity.pdbx_description
1 polymer ?
#
loop_
_entity_poly.entity_id
_entity_poly.type
_entity_poly.pdbx_seq_one_letter_code
_entity_poly.pdbx_strand_id
1 'polypeptide(L)'
;MRSFLTLSLFLVYASAHAETWVLVNDLPGASPEVGQELAAAFTDRGQSVTPIRPTELLSPGFPTPARENLLILTDAGVLPLPFAKPLEAYLEGGGRLIALGGTLFRKPVQILDGKWTIREAYEEELAKIPLDYLLSDFSSGDLSLWNRTSNNPSHPSVSEVVVDPTRGHCLHRIIKDHDGWDTLYSPNLETPVAEDHRFTCFWAKGGPNTTRLLFEWEEQDGSRWMATVPLTAEWKRHVLPQKEFAFWESVPSRAGTELSLSRAKRFSCGLALSHTPGLAGDHEFWITDIGTCRARDRLDIGWEVNFRPREMLFPSYHAYPCADVGEIRVSPKQALVPTPAATEARLPSSVEALHPRPLSSGYGKERTHRWIPLLEALSPQGDYRGAIAALRFTPNLERMWAAFAIRDPLFYRQDSIRSFIVELAMRLREECFLWEGGTSKFTYFPDHIPSIGEETVASEAAREGLSVQWKVTETETGKVLWEDSGSPLYEHGDEQILDGIPFEKGKTYRARLTLLRADRALDRIEHDFHLWEPDPALDWVRIEKGDFLLEGKPWFPFGVNYMPSSGIAREEWEPFEHWLGPRGYDPEIVERDLARVADMGMNMVSVFLYHQSLSAGNLIDLLRLCERHGLRVNLSLRPGTPLDFEWEDIREMIEHSRLPSNRIVFAYDLAWEPFHYGYKERSRYTAEWNDWIHAKHGSLEAALRAWSHRVELAEGLLPVPQSREWFESGPWDVMLVDYAGFLNDLLHEKYSRARDLVRSVDPNHAVSFRMTVTGDPTYLGPTWIPYDFRGLGRAVDIWEPEGYGRIGGWDRVRPGRFTVDYARAVNPDLPVMWAEIGQSAWDMTTLSCPLANLERVAEYYRRFFRMVLESRSNGVVVWWYAGGFRTGERSDYGILNPDGTERPVTGVICEMGPLIKGQGPIPEPEVWIEVDPDSRPAGLPAMYRAVEGDYWRAIEQGKRVGLRLK
;
A
#
# COMPACT_ATOMS: atom_id res chain seq x y z
N MET A 1 33.54 -62.31 -44.13
CA MET A 1 33.43 -62.68 -42.70
C MET A 1 33.28 -61.38 -41.92
N ARG A 2 32.10 -61.14 -41.29
CA ARG A 2 31.70 -60.03 -40.38
C ARG A 2 31.62 -58.64 -41.03
N SER A 3 30.44 -58.08 -41.35
CA SER A 3 29.29 -57.65 -40.52
C SER A 3 29.61 -56.46 -39.61
N PHE A 4 29.14 -55.27 -39.98
CA PHE A 4 28.71 -54.24 -39.03
C PHE A 4 27.44 -53.57 -39.58
N LEU A 5 26.36 -53.73 -38.80
CA LEU A 5 25.06 -53.11 -38.98
C LEU A 5 25.18 -51.58 -38.89
N THR A 6 24.59 -50.87 -39.84
CA THR A 6 24.20 -49.47 -39.69
C THR A 6 22.78 -49.47 -39.12
N LEU A 7 22.64 -49.23 -37.81
CA LEU A 7 21.34 -49.05 -37.17
C LEU A 7 20.98 -47.57 -37.29
N SER A 8 20.04 -47.24 -38.17
CA SER A 8 19.41 -45.93 -38.24
C SER A 8 18.51 -45.75 -37.01
N LEU A 9 18.97 -44.99 -36.01
CA LEU A 9 18.07 -44.44 -34.99
C LEU A 9 17.24 -43.34 -35.67
N PHE A 10 15.99 -43.68 -36.03
CA PHE A 10 14.93 -42.69 -36.12
C PHE A 10 14.65 -42.20 -34.70
N LEU A 11 15.24 -41.07 -34.30
CA LEU A 11 14.67 -40.26 -33.23
C LEU A 11 13.34 -39.72 -33.78
N VAL A 12 12.25 -40.39 -33.43
CA VAL A 12 10.92 -39.80 -33.47
C VAL A 12 10.94 -38.69 -32.43
N TYR A 13 11.17 -37.46 -32.85
CA TYR A 13 10.67 -36.31 -32.10
C TYR A 13 9.15 -36.47 -32.07
N ALA A 14 8.63 -36.99 -30.97
CA ALA A 14 7.21 -36.85 -30.68
C ALA A 14 6.96 -35.35 -30.61
N SER A 15 6.25 -34.80 -31.60
CA SER A 15 5.61 -33.51 -31.44
C SER A 15 4.71 -33.63 -30.21
N ALA A 16 5.06 -32.96 -29.11
CA ALA A 16 4.22 -32.93 -27.94
C ALA A 16 2.84 -32.40 -28.38
N HIS A 17 1.81 -33.24 -28.27
CA HIS A 17 0.47 -32.78 -28.55
C HIS A 17 0.09 -31.78 -27.46
N ALA A 18 -0.43 -30.63 -27.87
CA ALA A 18 -0.91 -29.60 -26.97
C ALA A 18 -2.10 -30.14 -26.14
N GLU A 19 -1.91 -30.27 -24.82
CA GLU A 19 -2.88 -30.91 -23.92
C GLU A 19 -3.56 -29.90 -22.99
N THR A 20 -4.86 -30.11 -22.75
CA THR A 20 -5.63 -29.37 -21.74
C THR A 20 -5.94 -30.31 -20.58
N TRP A 21 -5.56 -29.91 -19.37
CA TRP A 21 -5.74 -30.68 -18.15
C TRP A 21 -6.76 -29.98 -17.25
N VAL A 22 -7.78 -30.71 -16.79
CA VAL A 22 -8.83 -30.16 -15.91
C VAL A 22 -8.80 -30.89 -14.58
N LEU A 23 -8.60 -30.16 -13.49
CA LEU A 23 -8.64 -30.72 -12.15
C LEU A 23 -10.07 -31.15 -11.80
N VAL A 24 -10.27 -32.43 -11.52
CA VAL A 24 -11.46 -32.95 -10.84
C VAL A 24 -11.15 -32.95 -9.35
N ASN A 25 -11.45 -31.83 -8.68
CA ASN A 25 -11.00 -31.57 -7.32
C ASN A 25 -11.90 -32.30 -6.29
N ASP A 26 -11.45 -33.45 -5.81
CA ASP A 26 -12.11 -34.26 -4.78
C ASP A 26 -11.54 -34.03 -3.36
N LEU A 27 -10.81 -32.93 -3.16
CA LEU A 27 -10.29 -32.54 -1.84
C LEU A 27 -11.41 -32.12 -0.88
N PRO A 28 -11.20 -32.25 0.45
CA PRO A 28 -12.15 -31.75 1.45
C PRO A 28 -12.47 -30.27 1.25
N GLY A 29 -13.74 -29.95 0.99
CA GLY A 29 -14.23 -28.59 0.80
C GLY A 29 -14.23 -28.08 -0.65
N ALA A 30 -13.80 -28.89 -1.63
CA ALA A 30 -13.93 -28.60 -3.06
C ALA A 30 -15.16 -29.28 -3.68
N SER A 31 -15.47 -28.98 -4.95
CA SER A 31 -16.57 -29.59 -5.72
C SER A 31 -16.03 -30.29 -6.98
N PRO A 32 -15.96 -31.63 -7.01
CA PRO A 32 -15.46 -32.37 -8.17
C PRO A 32 -16.38 -32.24 -9.39
N GLU A 33 -17.66 -31.92 -9.19
CA GLU A 33 -18.66 -31.74 -10.26
C GLU A 33 -18.25 -30.63 -11.23
N VAL A 34 -17.64 -29.55 -10.73
CA VAL A 34 -17.16 -28.43 -11.58
C VAL A 34 -16.17 -28.94 -12.63
N GLY A 35 -15.20 -29.77 -12.22
CA GLY A 35 -14.21 -30.34 -13.14
C GLY A 35 -14.78 -31.39 -14.08
N GLN A 36 -15.73 -32.21 -13.61
CA GLN A 36 -16.39 -33.21 -14.44
C GLN A 36 -17.23 -32.56 -15.55
N GLU A 37 -18.07 -31.58 -15.18
CA GLU A 37 -18.92 -30.86 -16.12
C GLU A 37 -18.10 -30.01 -17.11
N LEU A 38 -16.99 -29.41 -16.65
CA LEU A 38 -16.12 -28.65 -17.52
C LEU A 38 -15.39 -29.55 -18.52
N ALA A 39 -14.86 -30.70 -18.09
CA ALA A 39 -14.25 -31.68 -18.99
C ALA A 39 -15.26 -32.22 -20.02
N ALA A 40 -16.51 -32.44 -19.62
CA ALA A 40 -17.60 -32.79 -20.55
C ALA A 40 -17.82 -31.67 -21.58
N ALA A 41 -17.86 -30.40 -21.15
CA ALA A 41 -18.05 -29.26 -22.05
C ALA A 41 -16.92 -29.10 -23.09
N PHE A 42 -15.66 -29.40 -22.73
CA PHE A 42 -14.57 -29.47 -23.72
C PHE A 42 -14.79 -30.58 -24.75
N THR A 43 -15.18 -31.77 -24.28
CA THR A 43 -15.44 -32.94 -25.14
C THR A 43 -16.59 -32.66 -26.11
N ASP A 44 -17.66 -32.02 -25.63
CA ASP A 44 -18.82 -31.65 -26.44
C ASP A 44 -18.48 -30.65 -27.56
N ARG A 45 -17.42 -29.84 -27.38
CA ARG A 45 -16.85 -28.95 -28.40
C ARG A 45 -15.74 -29.59 -29.23
N GLY A 46 -15.57 -30.90 -29.15
CA GLY A 46 -14.56 -31.65 -29.89
C GLY A 46 -13.12 -31.34 -29.47
N GLN A 47 -12.91 -30.76 -28.29
CA GLN A 47 -11.60 -30.46 -27.75
C GLN A 47 -11.06 -31.64 -26.93
N SER A 48 -9.79 -31.96 -27.10
CA SER A 48 -9.11 -32.96 -26.25
C SER A 48 -8.88 -32.39 -24.85
N VAL A 49 -9.26 -33.13 -23.82
CA VAL A 49 -9.08 -32.76 -22.43
C VAL A 49 -8.76 -33.99 -21.58
N THR A 50 -7.84 -33.83 -20.64
CA THR A 50 -7.43 -34.87 -19.70
C THR A 50 -7.85 -34.48 -18.28
N PRO A 51 -8.84 -35.16 -17.68
CA PRO A 51 -9.14 -34.98 -16.27
C PRO A 51 -7.96 -35.43 -15.39
N ILE A 52 -7.61 -34.65 -14.37
CA ILE A 52 -6.55 -34.97 -13.39
C ILE A 52 -7.08 -34.86 -11.96
N ARG A 53 -6.63 -35.71 -11.06
CA ARG A 53 -6.99 -35.72 -9.63
C ARG A 53 -5.90 -35.07 -8.76
N PRO A 54 -6.24 -34.59 -7.55
CA PRO A 54 -5.29 -34.00 -6.62
C PRO A 54 -4.06 -34.85 -6.30
N THR A 55 -4.19 -36.18 -6.21
CA THR A 55 -3.05 -37.08 -6.00
C THR A 55 -2.10 -37.14 -7.19
N GLU A 56 -2.62 -36.96 -8.40
CA GLU A 56 -1.85 -37.00 -9.65
C GLU A 56 -1.04 -35.71 -9.86
N LEU A 57 -1.50 -34.58 -9.31
CA LEU A 57 -0.73 -33.33 -9.25
C LEU A 57 0.63 -33.48 -8.53
N LEU A 58 0.75 -34.47 -7.64
CA LEU A 58 1.96 -34.76 -6.88
C LEU A 58 2.81 -35.88 -7.51
N SER A 59 2.34 -36.47 -8.61
CA SER A 59 2.97 -37.61 -9.25
C SER A 59 3.87 -37.19 -10.41
N PRO A 60 4.77 -38.06 -10.88
CA PRO A 60 5.52 -37.83 -12.13
C PRO A 60 4.64 -37.66 -13.37
N GLY A 61 3.34 -37.98 -13.30
CA GLY A 61 2.36 -37.76 -14.36
C GLY A 61 1.76 -36.35 -14.40
N PHE A 62 2.19 -35.43 -13.52
CA PHE A 62 1.81 -34.02 -13.59
C PHE A 62 2.32 -33.39 -14.91
N PRO A 63 1.54 -32.51 -15.58
CA PRO A 63 1.85 -32.05 -16.93
C PRO A 63 3.21 -31.38 -17.03
N THR A 64 3.94 -31.70 -18.10
CA THR A 64 5.22 -31.05 -18.39
C THR A 64 4.97 -29.58 -18.73
N PRO A 65 5.79 -28.65 -18.19
CA PRO A 65 5.70 -27.24 -18.54
C PRO A 65 5.94 -27.04 -20.04
N ALA A 66 4.97 -26.46 -20.75
CA ALA A 66 5.07 -26.09 -22.16
C ALA A 66 3.99 -25.04 -22.50
N ARG A 67 4.25 -24.15 -23.46
CA ARG A 67 3.34 -23.03 -23.79
C ARG A 67 2.01 -23.51 -24.36
N GLU A 68 2.04 -24.62 -25.08
CA GLU A 68 0.89 -25.26 -25.68
C GLU A 68 0.03 -26.02 -24.67
N ASN A 69 0.55 -26.29 -23.46
CA ASN A 69 -0.15 -27.00 -22.40
C ASN A 69 -0.92 -26.02 -21.50
N LEU A 70 -2.15 -26.41 -21.15
CA LEU A 70 -3.04 -25.64 -20.30
C LEU A 70 -3.51 -26.48 -19.11
N LEU A 71 -3.34 -25.95 -17.90
CA LEU A 71 -3.91 -26.49 -16.68
C LEU A 71 -5.11 -25.63 -16.23
N ILE A 72 -6.22 -26.28 -15.89
CA ILE A 72 -7.40 -25.64 -15.31
C ILE A 72 -7.59 -26.14 -13.88
N LEU A 73 -7.42 -25.26 -12.90
CA LEU A 73 -7.69 -25.52 -11.50
C LEU A 73 -9.14 -25.10 -11.22
N THR A 74 -9.99 -26.07 -10.87
CA THR A 74 -11.44 -25.86 -10.72
C THR A 74 -11.85 -25.33 -9.35
N ASP A 75 -10.94 -25.42 -8.37
CA ASP A 75 -10.89 -24.62 -7.16
C ASP A 75 -9.42 -24.42 -6.75
N ALA A 76 -8.86 -23.28 -7.10
CA ALA A 76 -7.50 -22.85 -6.83
C ALA A 76 -7.27 -22.58 -5.33
N GLY A 77 -8.32 -22.26 -4.57
CA GLY A 77 -8.24 -22.02 -3.15
C GLY A 77 -7.97 -23.30 -2.35
N VAL A 78 -8.46 -24.45 -2.83
CA VAL A 78 -8.34 -25.77 -2.17
C VAL A 78 -7.36 -26.66 -2.93
N LEU A 79 -6.08 -26.60 -2.58
CA LEU A 79 -5.01 -27.33 -3.26
C LEU A 79 -4.09 -28.06 -2.27
N PRO A 80 -3.44 -29.17 -2.69
CA PRO A 80 -2.42 -29.82 -1.87
C PRO A 80 -1.26 -28.87 -1.62
N LEU A 81 -0.87 -28.64 -0.36
CA LEU A 81 0.28 -27.79 -0.03
C LEU A 81 1.58 -28.21 -0.74
N PRO A 82 1.91 -29.52 -0.89
CA PRO A 82 3.10 -29.94 -1.63
C PRO A 82 3.06 -29.59 -3.13
N PHE A 83 1.90 -29.20 -3.68
CA PHE A 83 1.74 -28.80 -5.07
C PHE A 83 2.28 -27.39 -5.36
N ALA A 84 2.55 -26.57 -4.33
CA ALA A 84 3.05 -25.21 -4.52
C ALA A 84 4.32 -25.14 -5.39
N LYS A 85 5.33 -25.97 -5.09
CA LYS A 85 6.58 -26.02 -5.87
C LYS A 85 6.40 -26.57 -7.29
N PRO A 86 5.70 -27.71 -7.51
CA PRO A 86 5.37 -28.16 -8.87
C PRO A 86 4.61 -27.13 -9.70
N LEU A 87 3.62 -26.44 -9.12
CA LEU A 87 2.88 -25.39 -9.81
C LEU A 87 3.77 -24.20 -10.18
N GLU A 88 4.66 -23.80 -9.28
CA GLU A 88 5.64 -22.75 -9.58
C GLU A 88 6.55 -23.15 -10.75
N ALA A 89 7.09 -24.37 -10.74
CA ALA A 89 7.91 -24.88 -11.84
C ALA A 89 7.12 -24.98 -13.15
N TYR A 90 5.83 -25.33 -13.10
CA TYR A 90 4.95 -25.36 -14.28
C TYR A 90 4.78 -23.98 -14.91
N LEU A 91 4.50 -22.95 -14.10
CA LEU A 91 4.36 -21.58 -14.59
C LEU A 91 5.68 -21.00 -15.09
N GLU A 92 6.79 -21.27 -14.40
CA GLU A 92 8.12 -20.81 -14.83
C GLU A 92 8.60 -21.50 -16.11
N GLY A 93 8.20 -22.75 -16.34
CA GLY A 93 8.49 -23.47 -17.58
C GLY A 93 7.53 -23.16 -18.74
N GLY A 94 6.66 -22.15 -18.60
CA GLY A 94 5.79 -21.66 -19.67
C GLY A 94 4.41 -22.29 -19.76
N GLY A 95 4.03 -23.14 -18.80
CA GLY A 95 2.68 -23.70 -18.71
C GLY A 95 1.61 -22.62 -18.54
N ARG A 96 0.47 -22.78 -19.21
CA ARG A 96 -0.68 -21.86 -19.10
C ARG A 96 -1.63 -22.29 -17.99
N LEU A 97 -2.27 -21.33 -17.33
CA LEU A 97 -3.18 -21.61 -16.22
C LEU A 97 -4.52 -20.89 -16.36
N ILE A 98 -5.62 -21.59 -16.08
CA ILE A 98 -6.90 -20.98 -15.70
C ILE A 98 -7.17 -21.38 -14.25
N ALA A 99 -7.21 -20.40 -13.35
CA ALA A 99 -7.51 -20.60 -11.93
C ALA A 99 -8.94 -20.14 -11.60
N LEU A 100 -9.79 -21.09 -11.20
CA LEU A 100 -11.16 -20.85 -10.72
C LEU A 100 -11.20 -20.93 -9.18
N GLY A 101 -12.22 -20.40 -8.49
CA GLY A 101 -12.37 -20.58 -7.03
C GLY A 101 -11.69 -19.53 -6.14
N GLY A 102 -11.12 -18.46 -6.73
CA GLY A 102 -10.38 -17.41 -6.03
C GLY A 102 -8.86 -17.60 -6.04
N THR A 103 -8.17 -16.93 -5.11
CA THR A 103 -6.69 -17.00 -4.99
C THR A 103 -6.22 -18.38 -4.54
N LEU A 104 -5.02 -18.76 -4.98
CA LEU A 104 -4.36 -20.03 -4.69
C LEU A 104 -4.19 -20.27 -3.18
N PHE A 105 -4.29 -21.53 -2.78
CA PHE A 105 -3.94 -22.00 -1.43
C PHE A 105 -4.63 -21.26 -0.27
N ARG A 106 -5.84 -20.72 -0.48
CA ARG A 106 -6.65 -20.13 0.61
C ARG A 106 -6.97 -21.13 1.72
N LYS A 107 -7.17 -22.40 1.34
CA LYS A 107 -7.41 -23.55 2.22
C LYS A 107 -6.46 -24.68 1.79
N PRO A 108 -5.15 -24.57 2.09
CA PRO A 108 -4.20 -25.59 1.69
C PRO A 108 -4.52 -26.89 2.43
N VAL A 109 -4.33 -28.03 1.75
CA VAL A 109 -4.56 -29.36 2.34
C VAL A 109 -3.28 -30.17 2.37
N GLN A 110 -3.14 -31.06 3.35
CA GLN A 110 -2.01 -31.98 3.46
C GLN A 110 -2.44 -33.42 3.61
N ILE A 111 -1.53 -34.35 3.35
CA ILE A 111 -1.75 -35.78 3.64
C ILE A 111 -1.23 -36.07 5.04
N LEU A 112 -2.11 -36.51 5.92
CA LEU A 112 -1.77 -37.06 7.23
C LEU A 112 -2.33 -38.49 7.32
N ASP A 113 -1.47 -39.46 7.62
CA ASP A 113 -1.82 -40.89 7.70
C ASP A 113 -2.59 -41.40 6.47
N GLY A 114 -2.18 -40.94 5.27
CA GLY A 114 -2.80 -41.31 4.00
C GLY A 114 -4.15 -40.63 3.70
N LYS A 115 -4.57 -39.64 4.49
CA LYS A 115 -5.82 -38.89 4.31
C LYS A 115 -5.57 -37.41 4.11
N TRP A 116 -6.35 -36.78 3.24
CA TRP A 116 -6.36 -35.33 3.10
C TRP A 116 -6.91 -34.67 4.37
N THR A 117 -6.16 -33.72 4.91
CA THR A 117 -6.50 -32.96 6.12
C THR A 117 -6.28 -31.47 5.89
N ILE A 118 -7.07 -30.65 6.58
CA ILE A 118 -6.97 -29.19 6.60
C ILE A 118 -6.27 -28.74 7.90
N ARG A 119 -5.80 -27.50 7.94
CA ARG A 119 -5.05 -26.97 9.09
C ARG A 119 -5.86 -27.05 10.38
N GLU A 120 -7.13 -26.70 10.33
CA GLU A 120 -8.02 -26.68 11.50
C GLU A 120 -8.17 -28.08 12.11
N ALA A 121 -8.41 -29.08 11.25
CA ALA A 121 -8.50 -30.48 11.69
C ALA A 121 -7.16 -31.00 12.25
N TYR A 122 -6.03 -30.57 11.68
CA TYR A 122 -4.71 -30.87 12.22
C TYR A 122 -4.46 -30.24 13.60
N GLU A 123 -4.82 -28.96 13.77
CA GLU A 123 -4.71 -28.27 15.05
C GLU A 123 -5.61 -28.91 16.13
N GLU A 124 -6.83 -29.32 15.78
CA GLU A 124 -7.72 -30.08 16.66
C GLU A 124 -7.13 -31.43 17.07
N GLU A 125 -6.45 -32.12 16.14
CA GLU A 125 -5.73 -33.35 16.46
C GLU A 125 -4.51 -33.10 17.36
N LEU A 126 -3.71 -32.06 17.09
CA LEU A 126 -2.59 -31.67 17.95
C LEU A 126 -3.07 -31.32 19.36
N ALA A 127 -4.20 -30.63 19.49
CA ALA A 127 -4.80 -30.28 20.77
C ALA A 127 -5.19 -31.51 21.63
N LYS A 128 -5.24 -32.72 21.06
CA LYS A 128 -5.49 -33.98 21.81
C LYS A 128 -4.21 -34.57 22.42
N ILE A 129 -3.02 -34.12 22.02
CA ILE A 129 -1.75 -34.61 22.56
C ILE A 129 -1.68 -34.26 24.06
N PRO A 130 -1.44 -35.21 24.98
CA PRO A 130 -1.37 -34.90 26.40
C PRO A 130 -0.14 -34.04 26.71
N LEU A 131 -0.26 -33.17 27.73
CA LEU A 131 0.87 -32.40 28.24
C LEU A 131 1.84 -33.35 28.97
N ASP A 132 3.12 -33.40 28.57
CA ASP A 132 4.12 -34.27 29.19
C ASP A 132 4.87 -33.58 30.32
N TYR A 133 5.16 -32.29 30.17
CA TYR A 133 5.89 -31.51 31.18
C TYR A 133 5.22 -30.16 31.40
N LEU A 134 4.61 -30.01 32.58
CA LEU A 134 3.98 -28.76 33.03
C LEU A 134 5.04 -27.81 33.56
N LEU A 135 5.06 -26.59 33.01
CA LEU A 135 5.93 -25.51 33.46
C LEU A 135 5.21 -24.56 34.42
N SER A 136 3.94 -24.26 34.16
CA SER A 136 3.13 -23.42 35.05
C SER A 136 1.63 -23.64 34.82
N ASP A 137 0.90 -23.92 35.89
CA ASP A 137 -0.57 -23.91 35.99
C ASP A 137 -1.07 -22.79 36.91
N PHE A 138 -0.17 -21.92 37.37
CA PHE A 138 -0.43 -20.83 38.31
C PHE A 138 -1.01 -21.26 39.67
N SER A 139 -0.94 -22.54 40.04
CA SER A 139 -1.53 -23.06 41.28
C SER A 139 -0.91 -22.53 42.57
N SER A 140 0.35 -22.08 42.52
CA SER A 140 1.01 -21.44 43.67
C SER A 140 0.42 -20.08 44.05
N GLY A 141 -0.28 -19.42 43.11
CA GLY A 141 -0.79 -18.07 43.29
C GLY A 141 0.27 -16.95 43.35
N ASP A 142 1.55 -17.29 43.28
CA ASP A 142 2.66 -16.33 43.44
C ASP A 142 3.21 -15.86 42.09
N LEU A 143 3.10 -14.55 41.84
CA LEU A 143 3.64 -13.87 40.66
C LEU A 143 4.86 -12.99 40.98
N SER A 144 5.42 -13.03 42.19
CA SER A 144 6.49 -12.13 42.65
C SER A 144 7.78 -12.22 41.83
N LEU A 145 8.05 -13.37 41.21
CA LEU A 145 9.21 -13.60 40.35
C LEU A 145 8.94 -13.33 38.86
N TRP A 146 7.69 -13.03 38.49
CA TRP A 146 7.33 -12.67 37.11
C TRP A 146 7.62 -11.20 36.86
N ASN A 147 8.14 -10.90 35.68
CA ASN A 147 8.60 -9.55 35.35
C ASN A 147 7.79 -8.96 34.20
N ARG A 148 7.08 -7.86 34.46
CA ARG A 148 6.45 -7.07 33.40
C ARG A 148 7.51 -6.28 32.67
N THR A 149 7.38 -6.25 31.35
CA THR A 149 8.22 -5.47 30.46
C THR A 149 7.30 -4.76 29.46
N SER A 150 7.50 -3.46 29.23
CA SER A 150 6.66 -2.66 28.32
C SER A 150 7.42 -1.48 27.72
N ASN A 151 6.99 -0.99 26.54
CA ASN A 151 7.46 0.28 25.98
C ASN A 151 7.07 1.46 26.87
N ASN A 152 5.95 1.37 27.59
CA ASN A 152 5.43 2.42 28.42
C ASN A 152 5.00 1.90 29.81
N PRO A 153 5.94 1.83 30.77
CA PRO A 153 5.65 1.34 32.12
C PRO A 153 4.58 2.14 32.87
N SER A 154 4.29 3.39 32.45
CA SER A 154 3.28 4.24 33.08
C SER A 154 1.84 3.79 32.81
N HIS A 155 1.61 3.04 31.73
CA HIS A 155 0.29 2.48 31.44
C HIS A 155 -0.06 1.40 32.47
N PRO A 156 -1.28 1.43 33.05
CA PRO A 156 -1.65 0.47 34.08
C PRO A 156 -1.88 -0.91 33.48
N SER A 157 -1.09 -1.89 33.93
CA SER A 157 -1.32 -3.30 33.61
C SER A 157 -1.32 -4.12 34.88
N VAL A 158 -2.31 -4.99 35.01
CA VAL A 158 -2.52 -5.86 36.18
C VAL A 158 -2.28 -7.31 35.77
N SER A 159 -1.56 -8.04 36.61
CA SER A 159 -1.41 -9.49 36.53
C SER A 159 -1.92 -10.08 37.83
N GLU A 160 -2.87 -11.00 37.75
CA GLU A 160 -3.41 -11.68 38.92
C GLU A 160 -3.65 -13.15 38.61
N VAL A 161 -3.60 -14.00 39.65
CA VAL A 161 -4.02 -15.40 39.53
C VAL A 161 -5.48 -15.48 39.95
N VAL A 162 -6.33 -16.00 39.07
CA VAL A 162 -7.76 -16.22 39.33
C VAL A 162 -8.09 -17.70 39.27
N VAL A 163 -9.24 -18.08 39.84
CA VAL A 163 -9.78 -19.44 39.73
C VAL A 163 -10.90 -19.45 38.71
N ASP A 164 -10.62 -19.96 37.51
CA ASP A 164 -11.62 -20.17 36.47
C ASP A 164 -12.46 -21.43 36.78
N PRO A 165 -13.80 -21.38 36.64
CA PRO A 165 -14.67 -22.53 36.94
C PRO A 165 -14.37 -23.79 36.13
N THR A 166 -13.78 -23.66 34.94
CA THR A 166 -13.53 -24.76 34.00
C THR A 166 -12.08 -25.21 33.96
N ARG A 167 -11.13 -24.32 34.32
CA ARG A 167 -9.69 -24.58 34.21
C ARG A 167 -8.93 -24.50 35.53
N GLY A 168 -9.56 -24.09 36.62
CA GLY A 168 -8.88 -23.91 37.90
C GLY A 168 -7.99 -22.66 37.88
N HIS A 169 -6.80 -22.74 38.47
CA HIS A 169 -5.90 -21.60 38.55
C HIS A 169 -5.40 -21.16 37.16
N CYS A 170 -5.45 -19.85 36.90
CA CYS A 170 -4.94 -19.27 35.66
C CYS A 170 -4.43 -17.85 35.89
N LEU A 171 -3.49 -17.42 35.03
CA LEU A 171 -3.08 -16.03 34.97
C LEU A 171 -4.15 -15.24 34.22
N HIS A 172 -4.64 -14.18 34.85
CA HIS A 172 -5.43 -13.12 34.23
C HIS A 172 -4.56 -11.87 34.08
N ARG A 173 -4.53 -11.33 32.87
CA ARG A 173 -3.79 -10.11 32.52
C ARG A 173 -4.74 -9.07 31.98
N ILE A 174 -4.70 -7.87 32.55
CA ILE A 174 -5.40 -6.68 32.07
C ILE A 174 -4.33 -5.67 31.64
N ILE A 175 -4.40 -5.20 30.40
CA ILE A 175 -3.50 -4.20 29.82
C ILE A 175 -4.35 -3.00 29.41
N LYS A 176 -4.05 -1.82 29.94
CA LYS A 176 -4.74 -0.57 29.59
C LYS A 176 -3.94 0.26 28.60
N ASP A 177 -4.66 0.92 27.69
CA ASP A 177 -4.08 1.86 26.71
C ASP A 177 -2.86 1.30 25.95
N HIS A 178 -2.88 0.04 25.53
CA HIS A 178 -1.77 -0.59 24.82
C HIS A 178 -1.35 0.21 23.57
N ASP A 179 -0.11 0.72 23.52
CA ASP A 179 0.39 1.58 22.44
C ASP A 179 1.77 1.17 21.89
N GLY A 180 2.21 -0.06 22.19
CA GLY A 180 3.49 -0.59 21.72
C GLY A 180 3.65 -2.07 22.07
N TRP A 181 4.19 -2.38 23.25
CA TRP A 181 4.32 -3.75 23.74
C TRP A 181 4.17 -3.82 25.26
N ASP A 182 3.54 -4.89 25.76
CA ASP A 182 3.38 -5.20 27.18
C ASP A 182 3.33 -6.71 27.37
N THR A 183 4.41 -7.27 27.91
CA THR A 183 4.60 -8.71 28.10
C THR A 183 4.99 -9.03 29.55
N LEU A 184 4.69 -10.26 29.96
CA LEU A 184 5.05 -10.79 31.27
C LEU A 184 5.99 -11.98 31.10
N TYR A 185 7.23 -11.83 31.54
CA TYR A 185 8.25 -12.88 31.54
C TYR A 185 8.10 -13.79 32.75
N SER A 186 8.22 -15.09 32.51
CA SER A 186 8.35 -16.09 33.55
C SER A 186 9.71 -15.97 34.26
N PRO A 187 9.85 -16.55 35.46
CA PRO A 187 11.15 -16.88 36.03
C PRO A 187 11.96 -17.77 35.08
N ASN A 188 13.27 -17.84 35.31
CA ASN A 188 14.11 -18.81 34.60
C ASN A 188 13.65 -20.24 34.94
N LEU A 189 13.66 -21.11 33.93
CA LEU A 189 13.37 -22.52 34.11
C LEU A 189 14.45 -23.17 34.98
N GLU A 190 14.04 -23.84 36.06
CA GLU A 190 14.96 -24.54 36.95
C GLU A 190 15.51 -25.83 36.31
N THR A 191 14.69 -26.48 35.49
CA THR A 191 15.04 -27.70 34.76
C THR A 191 14.95 -27.45 33.25
N PRO A 192 15.99 -27.80 32.47
CA PRO A 192 15.92 -27.73 31.01
C PRO A 192 14.80 -28.60 30.46
N VAL A 193 14.13 -28.14 29.41
CA VAL A 193 13.16 -28.96 28.68
C VAL A 193 13.88 -30.14 28.03
N ALA A 194 13.27 -31.33 28.05
CA ALA A 194 13.87 -32.53 27.48
C ALA A 194 14.07 -32.41 25.96
N GLU A 195 15.16 -32.99 25.45
CA GLU A 195 15.55 -32.93 24.03
C GLU A 195 14.56 -33.62 23.08
N ASP A 196 13.61 -34.41 23.56
CA ASP A 196 12.57 -35.08 22.77
C ASP A 196 11.23 -34.31 22.76
N HIS A 197 11.13 -33.21 23.50
CA HIS A 197 9.97 -32.33 23.47
C HIS A 197 10.05 -31.41 22.25
N ARG A 198 8.94 -31.32 21.49
CA ARG A 198 8.87 -30.59 20.21
C ARG A 198 7.76 -29.55 20.17
N PHE A 199 6.87 -29.55 21.17
CA PHE A 199 5.68 -28.71 21.17
C PHE A 199 5.60 -27.88 22.45
N THR A 200 5.14 -26.65 22.31
CA THR A 200 4.69 -25.77 23.40
C THR A 200 3.19 -25.90 23.54
N CYS A 201 2.69 -26.12 24.76
CA CYS A 201 1.27 -26.34 25.04
C CYS A 201 0.77 -25.31 26.06
N PHE A 202 -0.43 -24.80 25.87
CA PHE A 202 -1.15 -24.00 26.88
C PHE A 202 -2.64 -23.91 26.55
N TRP A 203 -3.45 -23.52 27.54
CA TRP A 203 -4.82 -23.06 27.32
C TRP A 203 -4.85 -21.55 27.37
N ALA A 204 -5.62 -20.90 26.48
CA ALA A 204 -5.83 -19.46 26.52
C ALA A 204 -7.24 -19.06 26.09
N LYS A 205 -7.70 -17.90 26.59
CA LYS A 205 -8.87 -17.16 26.10
C LYS A 205 -8.63 -15.66 26.20
N GLY A 206 -9.35 -14.87 25.42
CA GLY A 206 -9.24 -13.41 25.37
C GLY A 206 -10.54 -12.73 25.79
N GLY A 207 -10.43 -11.48 26.23
CA GLY A 207 -11.60 -10.60 26.37
C GLY A 207 -12.18 -10.19 25.01
N PRO A 208 -13.30 -9.45 24.98
CA PRO A 208 -13.98 -9.07 23.74
C PRO A 208 -13.11 -8.36 22.70
N ASN A 209 -12.10 -7.62 23.17
CA ASN A 209 -11.18 -6.85 22.32
C ASN A 209 -9.85 -7.56 22.07
N THR A 210 -9.60 -8.73 22.69
CA THR A 210 -8.30 -9.42 22.63
C THR A 210 -8.40 -10.65 21.76
N THR A 211 -8.12 -10.49 20.47
CA THR A 211 -8.27 -11.59 19.48
C THR A 211 -6.99 -12.40 19.27
N ARG A 212 -5.88 -12.02 19.88
CA ARG A 212 -4.58 -12.68 19.75
C ARG A 212 -3.75 -12.61 21.03
N LEU A 213 -2.82 -13.54 21.15
CA LEU A 213 -1.79 -13.56 22.19
C LEU A 213 -0.41 -13.79 21.56
N LEU A 214 0.59 -13.01 21.98
CA LEU A 214 1.99 -13.28 21.73
C LEU A 214 2.51 -14.26 22.80
N PHE A 215 3.19 -15.31 22.36
CA PHE A 215 3.98 -16.20 23.22
C PHE A 215 5.43 -16.20 22.73
N GLU A 216 6.37 -16.01 23.64
CA GLU A 216 7.80 -15.90 23.33
C GLU A 216 8.61 -16.91 24.15
N TRP A 217 9.61 -17.51 23.51
CA TRP A 217 10.71 -18.22 24.15
C TRP A 217 12.00 -17.41 24.10
N GLU A 218 12.70 -17.29 25.23
CA GLU A 218 14.10 -16.84 25.29
C GLU A 218 14.99 -18.07 25.54
N GLU A 219 16.01 -18.27 24.70
CA GLU A 219 17.02 -19.31 24.89
C GLU A 219 18.17 -18.84 25.80
N GLN A 220 18.97 -19.79 26.29
CA GLN A 220 20.13 -19.51 27.15
C GLN A 220 21.17 -18.56 26.51
N ASP A 221 21.26 -18.52 25.17
CA ASP A 221 22.14 -17.63 24.43
C ASP A 221 21.57 -16.22 24.20
N GLY A 222 20.35 -15.96 24.68
CA GLY A 222 19.62 -14.70 24.49
C GLY A 222 18.84 -14.62 23.18
N SER A 223 18.83 -15.68 22.35
CA SER A 223 17.98 -15.71 21.17
C SER A 223 16.50 -15.77 21.56
N ARG A 224 15.66 -15.05 20.81
CA ARG A 224 14.24 -14.86 21.11
C ARG A 224 13.41 -15.39 19.95
N TRP A 225 12.35 -16.11 20.29
CA TRP A 225 11.52 -16.83 19.32
C TRP A 225 10.05 -16.59 19.65
N MET A 226 9.28 -16.08 18.70
CA MET A 226 7.93 -15.56 18.92
C MET A 226 6.89 -16.29 18.07
N ALA A 227 5.78 -16.67 18.68
CA ALA A 227 4.59 -17.16 18.00
C ALA A 227 3.38 -16.36 18.44
N THR A 228 2.39 -16.23 17.56
CA THR A 228 1.09 -15.64 17.91
C THR A 228 -0.02 -16.64 17.71
N VAL A 229 -0.99 -16.66 18.62
CA VAL A 229 -2.16 -17.53 18.53
C VAL A 229 -3.45 -16.71 18.54
N PRO A 230 -4.49 -17.13 17.79
CA PRO A 230 -5.80 -16.50 17.88
C PRO A 230 -6.45 -16.83 19.24
N LEU A 231 -7.13 -15.87 19.82
CA LEU A 231 -7.91 -16.01 21.04
C LEU A 231 -9.41 -15.85 20.73
N THR A 232 -10.22 -16.56 21.51
CA THR A 232 -11.68 -16.40 21.56
C THR A 232 -12.12 -16.15 23.00
N ALA A 233 -13.39 -15.83 23.21
CA ALA A 233 -13.96 -15.76 24.56
C ALA A 233 -13.99 -17.12 25.27
N GLU A 234 -13.91 -18.22 24.51
CA GLU A 234 -13.86 -19.58 25.03
C GLU A 234 -12.41 -20.07 25.18
N TRP A 235 -12.19 -20.93 26.17
CA TRP A 235 -10.90 -21.59 26.38
C TRP A 235 -10.57 -22.49 25.19
N LYS A 236 -9.49 -22.17 24.49
CA LYS A 236 -8.91 -23.02 23.45
C LYS A 236 -7.55 -23.56 23.91
N ARG A 237 -7.27 -24.82 23.57
CA ARG A 237 -5.95 -25.40 23.75
C ARG A 237 -5.10 -25.12 22.54
N HIS A 238 -3.90 -24.64 22.78
CA HIS A 238 -2.89 -24.39 21.77
C HIS A 238 -1.73 -25.37 21.96
N VAL A 239 -1.31 -25.99 20.86
CA VAL A 239 -0.17 -26.93 20.81
C VAL A 239 0.67 -26.51 19.60
N LEU A 240 1.76 -25.79 19.86
CA LEU A 240 2.58 -25.12 18.86
C LEU A 240 3.89 -25.88 18.65
N PRO A 241 4.17 -26.40 17.45
CA PRO A 241 5.49 -26.95 17.11
C PRO A 241 6.59 -25.89 17.18
N GLN A 242 7.84 -26.30 17.42
CA GLN A 242 9.03 -25.41 17.48
C GLN A 242 9.16 -24.48 16.27
N LYS A 243 8.90 -24.99 15.07
CA LYS A 243 9.01 -24.23 13.81
C LYS A 243 7.96 -23.11 13.64
N GLU A 244 6.90 -23.07 14.46
CA GLU A 244 5.93 -21.97 14.42
C GLU A 244 6.44 -20.72 15.13
N PHE A 245 7.55 -20.81 15.86
CA PHE A 245 8.18 -19.68 16.51
C PHE A 245 9.20 -19.03 15.57
N ALA A 246 8.91 -17.80 15.14
CA ALA A 246 9.78 -17.01 14.30
C ALA A 246 10.91 -16.38 15.11
N PHE A 247 12.12 -16.34 14.55
CA PHE A 247 13.26 -15.65 15.14
C PHE A 247 13.00 -14.14 15.25
N TRP A 248 13.21 -13.57 16.44
CA TRP A 248 13.30 -12.13 16.64
C TRP A 248 14.77 -11.72 16.60
N GLU A 249 15.08 -10.56 16.01
CA GLU A 249 16.43 -10.04 15.74
C GLU A 249 17.29 -9.72 17.00
N SER A 250 17.41 -10.68 17.93
CA SER A 250 18.13 -10.51 19.19
C SER A 250 19.57 -10.99 19.14
N VAL A 251 19.87 -12.08 18.41
CA VAL A 251 21.23 -12.67 18.31
C VAL A 251 21.57 -13.00 16.85
N PRO A 252 22.41 -12.20 16.16
CA PRO A 252 22.64 -12.34 14.71
C PRO A 252 23.07 -13.73 14.24
N SER A 253 23.85 -14.48 15.02
CA SER A 253 24.30 -15.84 14.67
C SER A 253 23.19 -16.90 14.67
N ARG A 254 22.02 -16.58 15.24
CA ARG A 254 20.84 -17.46 15.26
C ARG A 254 19.85 -17.11 14.13
N ALA A 255 20.10 -16.07 13.35
CA ALA A 255 19.28 -15.74 12.18
C ALA A 255 19.24 -16.92 11.18
N GLY A 256 18.05 -17.28 10.70
CA GLY A 256 17.84 -18.41 9.79
C GLY A 256 17.94 -19.79 10.43
N THR A 257 18.03 -19.88 11.75
CA THR A 257 17.93 -21.14 12.51
C THR A 257 16.53 -21.31 13.11
N GLU A 258 16.32 -22.33 13.94
CA GLU A 258 15.04 -22.62 14.60
C GLU A 258 15.17 -22.63 16.14
N LEU A 259 14.03 -22.46 16.80
CA LEU A 259 13.86 -22.63 18.25
C LEU A 259 14.27 -24.04 18.68
N SER A 260 15.07 -24.12 19.74
CA SER A 260 15.41 -25.35 20.44
C SER A 260 14.86 -25.29 21.85
N LEU A 261 13.75 -26.01 22.12
CA LEU A 261 13.13 -26.01 23.46
C LEU A 261 14.09 -26.49 24.55
N SER A 262 15.03 -27.40 24.25
CA SER A 262 16.04 -27.83 25.23
C SER A 262 17.02 -26.72 25.64
N ARG A 263 17.09 -25.64 24.86
CA ARG A 263 17.82 -24.40 25.18
C ARG A 263 16.94 -23.33 25.81
N ALA A 264 15.65 -23.59 26.03
CA ALA A 264 14.75 -22.62 26.62
C ALA A 264 15.24 -22.22 28.03
N LYS A 265 15.31 -20.90 28.25
CA LYS A 265 15.66 -20.30 29.52
C LYS A 265 14.43 -19.81 30.27
N ARG A 266 13.47 -19.21 29.57
CA ARG A 266 12.20 -18.71 30.10
C ARG A 266 11.24 -18.42 28.96
N PHE A 267 9.97 -18.21 29.28
CA PHE A 267 8.97 -17.76 28.30
C PHE A 267 8.37 -16.41 28.69
N SER A 268 7.68 -15.76 27.76
CA SER A 268 6.84 -14.60 28.04
C SER A 268 5.52 -14.69 27.29
N CYS A 269 4.49 -14.01 27.80
CA CYS A 269 3.22 -13.85 27.10
C CYS A 269 2.68 -12.42 27.24
N GLY A 270 1.96 -11.94 26.23
CA GLY A 270 1.37 -10.61 26.25
C GLY A 270 1.00 -10.11 24.86
N LEU A 271 1.11 -8.80 24.66
CA LEU A 271 0.79 -8.13 23.40
C LEU A 271 1.98 -7.29 22.92
N ALA A 272 2.17 -7.22 21.61
CA ALA A 272 3.15 -6.33 20.98
C ALA A 272 2.63 -5.95 19.59
N LEU A 273 2.40 -4.67 19.30
CA LEU A 273 1.82 -4.20 18.04
C LEU A 273 2.61 -4.64 16.79
N SER A 274 3.90 -4.97 16.93
CA SER A 274 4.71 -5.57 15.86
C SER A 274 4.28 -6.99 15.46
N HIS A 275 3.70 -7.76 16.39
CA HIS A 275 3.29 -9.16 16.17
C HIS A 275 1.79 -9.38 16.30
N THR A 276 1.11 -8.56 17.12
CA THR A 276 -0.33 -8.50 17.29
C THR A 276 -0.87 -7.14 16.80
N PRO A 277 -0.67 -6.78 15.53
CA PRO A 277 -1.07 -5.47 15.01
C PRO A 277 -2.58 -5.28 15.15
N GLY A 278 -3.01 -4.03 15.28
CA GLY A 278 -4.44 -3.70 15.46
C GLY A 278 -4.93 -3.77 16.90
N LEU A 279 -4.26 -4.50 17.80
CA LEU A 279 -4.64 -4.61 19.22
C LEU A 279 -4.08 -3.45 20.06
N ALA A 280 -4.46 -2.21 19.73
CA ALA A 280 -4.15 -1.03 20.55
C ALA A 280 -5.33 -0.70 21.46
N GLY A 281 -5.06 -0.14 22.64
CA GLY A 281 -6.06 0.20 23.65
C GLY A 281 -6.21 -0.87 24.74
N ASP A 282 -7.43 -1.04 25.25
CA ASP A 282 -7.70 -1.89 26.41
C ASP A 282 -7.87 -3.36 26.03
N HIS A 283 -7.12 -4.23 26.71
CA HIS A 283 -7.11 -5.67 26.48
C HIS A 283 -7.08 -6.45 27.78
N GLU A 284 -7.66 -7.65 27.74
CA GLU A 284 -7.51 -8.65 28.78
C GLU A 284 -7.38 -10.07 28.20
N PHE A 285 -6.65 -10.96 28.87
CA PHE A 285 -6.54 -12.36 28.50
C PHE A 285 -6.28 -13.27 29.69
N TRP A 286 -6.57 -14.56 29.50
CA TRP A 286 -6.29 -15.63 30.45
C TRP A 286 -5.43 -16.71 29.83
N ILE A 287 -4.48 -17.25 30.59
CA ILE A 287 -3.61 -18.36 30.17
C ILE A 287 -3.35 -19.32 31.34
N THR A 288 -3.30 -20.63 31.07
CA THR A 288 -2.92 -21.65 32.06
C THR A 288 -2.36 -22.91 31.40
N ASP A 289 -1.92 -23.88 32.22
CA ASP A 289 -1.33 -25.16 31.83
C ASP A 289 -0.21 -25.02 30.78
N ILE A 290 0.67 -24.06 31.00
CA ILE A 290 1.81 -23.80 30.11
C ILE A 290 2.81 -24.92 30.30
N GLY A 291 3.24 -25.54 29.20
CA GLY A 291 4.27 -26.57 29.25
C GLY A 291 4.67 -27.09 27.88
N THR A 292 5.24 -28.29 27.86
CA THR A 292 5.77 -28.89 26.64
C THR A 292 5.40 -30.36 26.51
N CYS A 293 5.35 -30.87 25.28
CA CYS A 293 5.10 -32.29 25.02
C CYS A 293 5.95 -32.87 23.89
N ARG A 294 6.04 -34.19 23.89
CA ARG A 294 6.73 -35.02 22.89
C ARG A 294 5.94 -35.11 21.59
N ALA A 295 6.64 -35.42 20.49
CA ALA A 295 6.00 -35.60 19.19
C ALA A 295 5.20 -36.90 19.03
N ARG A 296 5.55 -37.97 19.78
CA ARG A 296 4.84 -39.27 19.80
C ARG A 296 4.42 -39.76 18.40
N ASP A 297 5.39 -39.94 17.51
CA ASP A 297 5.26 -40.38 16.10
C ASP A 297 4.45 -39.47 15.15
N ARG A 298 3.92 -38.34 15.62
CA ARG A 298 3.15 -37.42 14.78
C ARG A 298 4.05 -36.52 13.96
N LEU A 299 3.72 -36.40 12.67
CA LEU A 299 4.46 -35.55 11.74
C LEU A 299 4.29 -34.08 12.10
N ASP A 300 5.43 -33.44 12.31
CA ASP A 300 5.56 -32.00 12.38
C ASP A 300 5.45 -31.43 10.95
N ILE A 301 4.23 -31.27 10.42
CA ILE A 301 3.97 -30.79 9.05
C ILE A 301 3.86 -29.26 8.98
N GLY A 302 4.62 -28.62 8.10
CA GLY A 302 4.62 -27.15 7.96
C GLY A 302 3.43 -26.70 7.13
N TRP A 303 2.73 -25.65 7.53
CA TRP A 303 1.55 -25.11 6.84
C TRP A 303 1.84 -23.87 5.98
N GLU A 304 3.11 -23.50 5.86
CA GLU A 304 3.54 -22.39 5.04
C GLU A 304 3.45 -22.72 3.55
N VAL A 305 2.80 -21.85 2.80
CA VAL A 305 2.71 -21.95 1.34
C VAL A 305 3.98 -21.41 0.73
N ASN A 306 4.87 -22.30 0.30
CA ASN A 306 6.07 -21.94 -0.45
C ASN A 306 5.73 -21.70 -1.93
N PHE A 307 5.14 -20.53 -2.21
CA PHE A 307 4.81 -20.05 -3.55
C PHE A 307 5.11 -18.55 -3.60
N ARG A 308 5.84 -18.09 -4.62
CA ARG A 308 6.13 -16.65 -4.75
C ARG A 308 4.85 -15.87 -4.98
N PRO A 309 4.74 -14.63 -4.47
CA PRO A 309 3.67 -13.73 -4.87
C PRO A 309 3.53 -13.67 -6.40
N ARG A 310 2.32 -13.94 -6.87
CA ARG A 310 1.92 -13.84 -8.27
C ARG A 310 0.59 -13.13 -8.33
N GLU A 311 0.62 -11.97 -8.98
CA GLU A 311 -0.55 -11.14 -9.18
C GLU A 311 -1.75 -11.91 -9.70
N MET A 312 -2.93 -11.61 -9.14
CA MET A 312 -4.21 -12.30 -9.31
C MET A 312 -4.30 -13.71 -8.73
N LEU A 313 -3.18 -14.36 -8.43
CA LEU A 313 -3.14 -15.75 -8.00
C LEU A 313 -2.84 -15.91 -6.51
N PHE A 314 -1.83 -15.22 -5.97
CA PHE A 314 -1.34 -15.43 -4.60
C PHE A 314 -0.46 -14.27 -4.15
N PRO A 315 -0.51 -13.79 -2.89
CA PRO A 315 -1.40 -14.20 -1.80
C PRO A 315 -2.84 -13.69 -1.93
N SER A 316 -3.64 -13.91 -0.89
CA SER A 316 -5.07 -13.56 -0.84
C SER A 316 -5.35 -12.07 -1.05
N TYR A 317 -4.40 -11.18 -0.71
CA TYR A 317 -4.59 -9.73 -0.86
C TYR A 317 -4.64 -9.24 -2.32
N HIS A 318 -4.39 -10.09 -3.32
CA HIS A 318 -4.63 -9.73 -4.73
C HIS A 318 -6.11 -9.73 -5.13
N ALA A 319 -6.99 -10.23 -4.25
CA ALA A 319 -8.43 -10.16 -4.40
C ALA A 319 -9.07 -9.47 -3.19
N TYR A 320 -10.22 -8.83 -3.40
CA TYR A 320 -10.99 -8.17 -2.36
C TYR A 320 -12.48 -8.50 -2.49
N PRO A 321 -13.23 -8.54 -1.38
CA PRO A 321 -14.67 -8.72 -1.43
C PRO A 321 -15.35 -7.52 -2.09
N CYS A 322 -16.35 -7.79 -2.92
CA CYS A 322 -17.27 -6.78 -3.45
C CYS A 322 -18.55 -6.77 -2.63
N ALA A 323 -18.97 -5.59 -2.19
CA ALA A 323 -20.32 -5.39 -1.67
C ALA A 323 -21.32 -5.18 -2.83
N ASP A 324 -22.61 -5.25 -2.49
CA ASP A 324 -23.75 -4.81 -3.30
C ASP A 324 -23.69 -5.15 -4.80
N VAL A 325 -23.21 -6.34 -5.19
CA VAL A 325 -23.16 -6.74 -6.60
C VAL A 325 -24.57 -7.02 -7.13
N GLY A 326 -24.97 -6.29 -8.17
CA GLY A 326 -26.25 -6.42 -8.86
C GLY A 326 -26.16 -7.07 -10.25
N GLU A 327 -25.00 -7.01 -10.90
CA GLU A 327 -24.79 -7.56 -12.24
C GLU A 327 -23.37 -8.13 -12.38
N ILE A 328 -23.26 -9.25 -13.11
CA ILE A 328 -22.00 -9.74 -13.66
C ILE A 328 -22.12 -9.70 -15.18
N ARG A 329 -21.15 -9.08 -15.85
CA ARG A 329 -21.13 -8.98 -17.32
C ARG A 329 -19.76 -9.31 -17.90
N VAL A 330 -19.75 -9.63 -19.19
CA VAL A 330 -18.52 -9.65 -19.98
C VAL A 330 -17.95 -8.23 -20.04
N SER A 331 -16.66 -8.07 -19.76
CA SER A 331 -16.04 -6.74 -19.83
C SER A 331 -16.13 -6.19 -21.26
N PRO A 332 -16.49 -4.91 -21.46
CA PRO A 332 -16.44 -4.28 -22.78
C PRO A 332 -15.00 -4.06 -23.28
N LYS A 333 -14.01 -4.19 -22.37
CA LYS A 333 -12.58 -3.95 -22.60
C LYS A 333 -11.83 -5.16 -23.15
N GLN A 334 -12.55 -6.24 -23.49
CA GLN A 334 -12.00 -7.42 -24.12
C GLN A 334 -12.73 -7.74 -25.43
N ALA A 335 -12.02 -8.36 -26.36
CA ALA A 335 -12.56 -8.91 -27.62
C ALA A 335 -12.15 -10.38 -27.83
N LEU A 336 -11.78 -11.05 -26.73
CA LEU A 336 -11.26 -12.42 -26.70
C LEU A 336 -12.38 -13.47 -26.71
N VAL A 337 -13.43 -13.25 -25.92
CA VAL A 337 -14.56 -14.16 -25.74
C VAL A 337 -15.86 -13.45 -26.13
N PRO A 338 -16.74 -14.06 -26.95
CA PRO A 338 -17.98 -13.43 -27.40
C PRO A 338 -18.93 -13.02 -26.26
N THR A 339 -19.61 -11.89 -26.45
CA THR A 339 -20.45 -11.20 -25.46
C THR A 339 -21.68 -11.94 -24.90
N PRO A 340 -22.41 -12.83 -25.62
CA PRO A 340 -23.67 -13.37 -25.09
C PRO A 340 -23.50 -14.40 -23.96
N ALA A 341 -22.28 -14.81 -23.60
CA ALA A 341 -22.03 -15.96 -22.73
C ALA A 341 -22.06 -15.67 -21.22
N ALA A 342 -22.12 -14.43 -20.73
CA ALA A 342 -22.10 -14.18 -19.26
C ALA A 342 -23.22 -13.27 -18.73
N THR A 343 -24.00 -12.62 -19.60
CA THR A 343 -25.03 -11.62 -19.20
C THR A 343 -26.25 -12.21 -18.49
N GLU A 344 -26.40 -13.54 -18.46
CA GLU A 344 -27.49 -14.26 -17.76
C GLU A 344 -26.99 -15.09 -16.56
N ALA A 345 -25.74 -14.89 -16.13
CA ALA A 345 -25.19 -15.65 -15.03
C ALA A 345 -25.91 -15.32 -13.71
N ARG A 346 -26.39 -16.35 -13.01
CA ARG A 346 -26.82 -16.27 -11.62
C ARG A 346 -25.71 -15.65 -10.78
N LEU A 347 -26.09 -14.64 -10.00
CA LEU A 347 -25.19 -13.99 -9.05
C LEU A 347 -24.78 -14.97 -7.93
N PRO A 348 -23.46 -15.13 -7.68
CA PRO A 348 -22.95 -15.83 -6.50
C PRO A 348 -23.41 -15.16 -5.21
N SER A 349 -23.46 -15.90 -4.10
CA SER A 349 -23.77 -15.33 -2.77
C SER A 349 -22.69 -14.38 -2.23
N SER A 350 -21.47 -14.49 -2.75
CA SER A 350 -20.34 -13.62 -2.43
C SER A 350 -19.46 -13.50 -3.66
N VAL A 351 -19.03 -12.29 -3.97
CA VAL A 351 -18.17 -11.99 -5.12
C VAL A 351 -16.91 -11.34 -4.60
N GLU A 352 -15.77 -11.76 -5.14
CA GLU A 352 -14.51 -11.02 -4.99
C GLU A 352 -14.09 -10.50 -6.36
N ALA A 353 -13.24 -9.47 -6.35
CA ALA A 353 -12.64 -8.93 -7.56
C ALA A 353 -11.14 -8.78 -7.39
N LEU A 354 -10.47 -8.69 -8.52
CA LEU A 354 -9.04 -8.47 -8.65
C LEU A 354 -8.75 -6.96 -8.64
N HIS A 355 -7.62 -6.58 -8.07
CA HIS A 355 -7.16 -5.19 -8.14
C HIS A 355 -6.93 -4.79 -9.61
N PRO A 356 -7.40 -3.59 -10.01
CA PRO A 356 -7.29 -3.15 -11.40
C PRO A 356 -5.82 -2.96 -11.77
N ARG A 357 -5.51 -3.09 -13.06
CA ARG A 357 -4.18 -2.80 -13.62
C ARG A 357 -4.31 -1.93 -14.86
N PRO A 358 -3.29 -1.11 -15.16
CA PRO A 358 -3.25 -0.39 -16.42
C PRO A 358 -3.46 -1.36 -17.58
N LEU A 359 -4.44 -1.05 -18.42
CA LEU A 359 -4.70 -1.79 -19.64
C LEU A 359 -3.57 -1.53 -20.63
N SER A 360 -3.43 -2.34 -21.68
CA SER A 360 -2.44 -2.11 -22.74
C SER A 360 -2.77 -0.93 -23.69
N SER A 361 -3.56 0.03 -23.26
CA SER A 361 -3.89 1.23 -24.05
C SER A 361 -2.70 2.18 -24.17
N GLY A 362 -2.56 2.78 -25.35
CA GLY A 362 -1.45 3.65 -25.71
C GLY A 362 -0.22 2.88 -26.16
N TYR A 363 0.66 3.55 -26.91
CA TYR A 363 1.89 2.98 -27.46
C TYR A 363 3.13 3.50 -26.72
N GLY A 364 4.19 2.68 -26.64
CA GLY A 364 5.44 3.04 -25.95
C GLY A 364 5.27 3.09 -24.44
N LYS A 365 4.43 2.22 -23.86
CA LYS A 365 4.08 2.28 -22.42
C LYS A 365 4.96 1.42 -21.53
N GLU A 366 5.89 0.67 -22.14
CA GLU A 366 6.88 -0.17 -21.45
C GLU A 366 6.31 -1.16 -20.43
N ARG A 367 5.04 -1.57 -20.57
CA ARG A 367 4.38 -2.43 -19.58
C ARG A 367 5.11 -3.78 -19.49
N THR A 368 5.15 -4.37 -18.29
CA THR A 368 5.80 -5.67 -18.05
C THR A 368 4.87 -6.86 -18.29
N HIS A 369 3.58 -6.58 -18.45
CA HIS A 369 2.53 -7.55 -18.68
C HIS A 369 1.34 -6.85 -19.35
N ARG A 370 0.56 -7.65 -20.08
CA ARG A 370 -0.78 -7.28 -20.53
C ARG A 370 -1.80 -7.79 -19.53
N TRP A 371 -2.72 -6.93 -19.13
CA TRP A 371 -3.84 -7.26 -18.23
C TRP A 371 -5.16 -6.95 -18.94
N ILE A 372 -6.04 -7.95 -19.01
CA ILE A 372 -7.31 -7.86 -19.74
C ILE A 372 -8.44 -8.30 -18.80
N PRO A 373 -9.35 -7.40 -18.40
CA PRO A 373 -10.52 -7.80 -17.63
C PRO A 373 -11.43 -8.63 -18.53
N LEU A 374 -11.89 -9.76 -18.00
CA LEU A 374 -12.74 -10.73 -18.71
C LEU A 374 -14.20 -10.58 -18.29
N LEU A 375 -14.43 -10.54 -16.99
CA LEU A 375 -15.74 -10.36 -16.38
C LEU A 375 -15.68 -9.22 -15.35
N GLU A 376 -16.74 -8.42 -15.28
CA GLU A 376 -16.87 -7.30 -14.36
C GLU A 376 -18.09 -7.51 -13.45
N ALA A 377 -17.95 -7.11 -12.19
CA ALA A 377 -19.08 -6.95 -11.27
C ALA A 377 -19.48 -5.47 -11.20
N LEU A 378 -20.80 -5.23 -11.21
CA LEU A 378 -21.39 -3.90 -11.06
C LEU A 378 -22.40 -3.87 -9.92
N SER A 379 -22.59 -2.69 -9.32
CA SER A 379 -23.72 -2.44 -8.41
C SER A 379 -25.06 -2.43 -9.17
N PRO A 380 -26.21 -2.52 -8.48
CA PRO A 380 -27.52 -2.31 -9.09
C PRO A 380 -27.67 -0.97 -9.82
N GLN A 381 -26.86 0.03 -9.46
CA GLN A 381 -26.82 1.35 -10.08
C GLN A 381 -25.86 1.43 -11.27
N GLY A 382 -25.10 0.36 -11.55
CA GLY A 382 -24.14 0.29 -12.63
C GLY A 382 -22.71 0.71 -12.24
N ASP A 383 -22.44 0.94 -10.95
CA ASP A 383 -21.10 1.31 -10.49
C ASP A 383 -20.15 0.13 -10.61
N TYR A 384 -18.95 0.38 -11.14
CA TYR A 384 -17.91 -0.63 -11.24
C TYR A 384 -17.42 -1.08 -9.85
N ARG A 385 -17.62 -2.37 -9.53
CA ARG A 385 -17.12 -2.99 -8.30
C ARG A 385 -15.77 -3.67 -8.49
N GLY A 386 -15.48 -4.18 -9.69
CA GLY A 386 -14.19 -4.80 -9.95
C GLY A 386 -14.21 -5.83 -11.08
N ALA A 387 -13.01 -6.25 -11.51
CA ALA A 387 -12.86 -7.35 -12.46
C ALA A 387 -12.85 -8.66 -11.68
N ILE A 388 -13.89 -9.47 -11.85
CA ILE A 388 -14.03 -10.76 -11.15
C ILE A 388 -13.35 -11.89 -11.91
N ALA A 389 -12.95 -11.63 -13.16
CA ALA A 389 -12.03 -12.46 -13.91
C ALA A 389 -11.14 -11.59 -14.77
N ALA A 390 -9.86 -11.95 -14.91
CA ALA A 390 -8.92 -11.28 -15.80
C ALA A 390 -7.94 -12.29 -16.41
N LEU A 391 -7.35 -11.91 -17.55
CA LEU A 391 -6.22 -12.58 -18.20
C LEU A 391 -4.97 -11.71 -18.03
N ARG A 392 -3.86 -12.35 -17.67
CA ARG A 392 -2.55 -11.73 -17.58
C ARG A 392 -1.53 -12.52 -18.38
N PHE A 393 -0.67 -11.84 -19.14
CA PHE A 393 0.51 -12.47 -19.73
C PHE A 393 1.70 -11.52 -19.90
N THR A 394 2.89 -12.08 -19.95
CA THR A 394 4.17 -11.36 -20.16
C THR A 394 4.52 -11.27 -21.65
N PRO A 395 5.55 -10.49 -22.02
CA PRO A 395 6.07 -10.48 -23.40
C PRO A 395 6.36 -11.89 -23.92
N ASN A 396 6.27 -12.06 -25.24
CA ASN A 396 6.50 -13.34 -25.93
C ASN A 396 5.61 -14.51 -25.48
N LEU A 397 4.54 -14.24 -24.72
CA LEU A 397 3.62 -15.24 -24.18
C LEU A 397 4.31 -16.27 -23.26
N GLU A 398 5.41 -15.87 -22.61
CA GLU A 398 6.21 -16.76 -21.75
C GLU A 398 5.45 -17.24 -20.53
N ARG A 399 4.65 -16.36 -19.93
CA ARG A 399 3.86 -16.64 -18.72
C ARG A 399 2.48 -16.10 -18.95
N MET A 400 1.47 -16.96 -18.85
CA MET A 400 0.09 -16.61 -19.16
C MET A 400 -0.87 -17.33 -18.22
N TRP A 401 -1.73 -16.57 -17.57
CA TRP A 401 -2.80 -17.14 -16.75
C TRP A 401 -4.04 -16.26 -16.72
N ALA A 402 -5.20 -16.92 -16.61
CA ALA A 402 -6.45 -16.28 -16.22
C ALA A 402 -6.80 -16.67 -14.79
N ALA A 403 -7.39 -15.74 -14.04
CA ALA A 403 -7.89 -15.99 -12.69
C ALA A 403 -9.33 -15.51 -12.56
N PHE A 404 -10.15 -16.29 -11.85
CA PHE A 404 -11.53 -15.97 -11.51
C PHE A 404 -11.66 -15.86 -9.99
N ALA A 405 -11.98 -14.66 -9.51
CA ALA A 405 -12.14 -14.31 -8.09
C ALA A 405 -13.54 -14.68 -7.54
N ILE A 406 -14.10 -15.82 -7.96
CA ILE A 406 -15.41 -16.29 -7.52
C ILE A 406 -15.24 -17.63 -6.81
N ARG A 407 -15.76 -17.73 -5.59
CA ARG A 407 -15.59 -18.92 -4.74
C ARG A 407 -16.73 -19.92 -4.88
N ASP A 408 -17.89 -19.48 -5.36
CA ASP A 408 -19.10 -20.29 -5.43
C ASP A 408 -19.00 -21.32 -6.58
N PRO A 409 -18.96 -22.63 -6.30
CA PRO A 409 -18.91 -23.65 -7.34
C PRO A 409 -20.16 -23.63 -8.24
N LEU A 410 -21.32 -23.21 -7.74
CA LEU A 410 -22.55 -23.13 -8.54
C LEU A 410 -22.44 -22.11 -9.66
N PHE A 411 -21.60 -21.08 -9.51
CA PHE A 411 -21.33 -20.12 -10.59
C PHE A 411 -20.73 -20.82 -11.81
N TYR A 412 -19.76 -21.70 -11.59
CA TYR A 412 -19.04 -22.41 -12.65
C TYR A 412 -19.83 -23.55 -13.28
N ARG A 413 -20.94 -23.97 -12.66
CA ARG A 413 -21.86 -25.01 -13.19
C ARG A 413 -22.94 -24.45 -14.11
N GLN A 414 -22.87 -23.18 -14.46
CA GLN A 414 -23.79 -22.57 -15.43
C GLN A 414 -23.27 -22.82 -16.84
N ASP A 415 -24.15 -23.22 -17.76
CA ASP A 415 -23.81 -23.55 -19.16
C ASP A 415 -23.09 -22.37 -19.85
N SER A 416 -23.54 -21.17 -19.56
CA SER A 416 -23.03 -19.90 -20.07
C SER A 416 -21.59 -19.66 -19.60
N ILE A 417 -21.31 -19.89 -18.31
CA ILE A 417 -19.97 -19.77 -17.71
C ILE A 417 -19.02 -20.90 -18.16
N ARG A 418 -19.48 -22.15 -18.23
CA ARG A 418 -18.65 -23.25 -18.77
C ARG A 418 -18.29 -22.97 -20.23
N SER A 419 -19.26 -22.52 -21.02
CA SER A 419 -19.06 -22.10 -22.40
C SER A 419 -18.02 -20.99 -22.53
N PHE A 420 -18.06 -20.00 -21.63
CA PHE A 420 -17.09 -18.91 -21.56
C PHE A 420 -15.68 -19.44 -21.26
N ILE A 421 -15.53 -20.34 -20.29
CA ILE A 421 -14.23 -20.90 -19.90
C ILE A 421 -13.64 -21.75 -21.03
N VAL A 422 -14.45 -22.52 -21.75
CA VAL A 422 -13.99 -23.31 -22.92
C VAL A 422 -13.51 -22.38 -24.04
N GLU A 423 -14.26 -21.31 -24.36
CA GLU A 423 -13.81 -20.31 -25.36
C GLU A 423 -12.52 -19.61 -24.93
N LEU A 424 -12.41 -19.22 -23.66
CA LEU A 424 -11.20 -18.62 -23.12
C LEU A 424 -10.00 -19.58 -23.26
N ALA A 425 -10.17 -20.85 -22.88
CA ALA A 425 -9.13 -21.86 -23.01
C ALA A 425 -8.66 -22.05 -24.46
N MET A 426 -9.60 -22.06 -25.42
CA MET A 426 -9.27 -22.07 -26.84
C MET A 426 -8.49 -20.82 -27.25
N ARG A 427 -8.92 -19.63 -26.80
CA ARG A 427 -8.27 -18.35 -27.13
C ARG A 427 -6.84 -18.26 -26.59
N LEU A 428 -6.58 -18.79 -25.39
CA LEU A 428 -5.24 -18.89 -24.80
C LEU A 428 -4.30 -19.72 -25.68
N ARG A 429 -4.82 -20.70 -26.43
CA ARG A 429 -4.05 -21.58 -27.33
C ARG A 429 -3.84 -21.02 -28.73
N GLU A 430 -4.52 -19.93 -29.12
CA GLU A 430 -4.30 -19.30 -30.43
C GLU A 430 -2.97 -18.51 -30.51
N GLU A 431 -2.31 -18.28 -29.36
CA GLU A 431 -0.96 -17.71 -29.23
C GLU A 431 -0.69 -16.42 -30.02
N CYS A 432 -1.71 -15.57 -30.22
CA CYS A 432 -1.58 -14.27 -30.89
C CYS A 432 -2.44 -13.24 -30.18
N PHE A 433 -1.88 -12.09 -29.82
CA PHE A 433 -2.54 -11.03 -29.07
C PHE A 433 -1.94 -9.68 -29.42
N LEU A 434 -2.73 -8.62 -29.33
CA LEU A 434 -2.14 -7.28 -29.25
C LEU A 434 -1.31 -7.21 -27.95
N TRP A 435 -0.15 -6.58 -27.97
CA TRP A 435 0.66 -6.33 -26.79
C TRP A 435 0.36 -4.96 -26.21
N GLU A 436 0.41 -3.94 -27.06
CA GLU A 436 -0.01 -2.57 -26.78
C GLU A 436 -0.42 -1.86 -28.07
N GLY A 437 -1.10 -0.73 -27.93
CA GLY A 437 -1.46 0.05 -29.10
C GLY A 437 -2.36 1.23 -28.81
N GLY A 438 -2.31 2.20 -29.70
CA GLY A 438 -3.01 3.47 -29.57
C GLY A 438 -2.04 4.64 -29.71
N THR A 439 -2.41 5.79 -29.18
CA THR A 439 -1.57 6.98 -29.27
C THR A 439 -0.50 7.01 -28.19
N SER A 440 0.63 7.68 -28.47
CA SER A 440 1.77 7.80 -27.55
C SER A 440 1.42 8.57 -26.26
N LYS A 441 0.45 9.49 -26.33
CA LYS A 441 -0.06 10.28 -25.19
C LYS A 441 -1.59 10.22 -25.14
N PHE A 442 -2.15 10.40 -23.96
CA PHE A 442 -3.61 10.50 -23.75
C PHE A 442 -4.12 11.94 -23.86
N THR A 443 -3.23 12.92 -23.72
CA THR A 443 -3.54 14.32 -23.96
C THR A 443 -2.37 14.97 -24.70
N TYR A 444 -2.69 15.77 -25.71
CA TYR A 444 -1.76 16.51 -26.56
C TYR A 444 -2.04 18.01 -26.46
N PHE A 445 -0.99 18.82 -26.57
CA PHE A 445 -1.16 20.24 -26.86
C PHE A 445 -1.54 20.44 -28.34
N PRO A 446 -2.24 21.54 -28.71
CA PRO A 446 -2.73 21.72 -30.07
C PRO A 446 -1.63 21.85 -31.13
N ASP A 447 -0.41 22.20 -30.72
CA ASP A 447 0.78 22.29 -31.56
C ASP A 447 1.59 20.99 -31.64
N HIS A 448 1.15 19.93 -30.96
CA HIS A 448 1.73 18.59 -31.08
C HIS A 448 0.84 17.72 -31.97
N ILE A 449 1.45 17.06 -32.96
CA ILE A 449 0.74 16.15 -33.87
C ILE A 449 0.63 14.78 -33.18
N PRO A 450 -0.59 14.21 -33.01
CA PRO A 450 -0.76 12.87 -32.49
C PRO A 450 -0.10 11.81 -33.39
N SER A 451 0.37 10.75 -32.76
CA SER A 451 0.94 9.58 -33.41
C SER A 451 0.27 8.32 -32.90
N ILE A 452 0.19 7.27 -33.72
CA ILE A 452 -0.41 5.99 -33.36
C ILE A 452 0.57 4.85 -33.66
N GLY A 453 0.65 3.87 -32.76
CA GLY A 453 1.48 2.68 -32.91
C GLY A 453 0.80 1.43 -32.39
N GLU A 454 1.40 0.28 -32.66
CA GLU A 454 0.98 -1.02 -32.14
C GLU A 454 2.15 -1.98 -32.01
N GLU A 455 1.99 -2.93 -31.12
CA GLU A 455 2.83 -4.12 -31.07
C GLU A 455 1.92 -5.34 -30.87
N THR A 456 2.24 -6.43 -31.54
CA THR A 456 1.53 -7.70 -31.51
C THR A 456 2.48 -8.80 -31.07
N VAL A 457 2.07 -9.61 -30.08
CA VAL A 457 2.81 -10.80 -29.67
C VAL A 457 2.16 -12.05 -30.24
N ALA A 458 2.93 -12.81 -31.04
CA ALA A 458 2.47 -14.08 -31.59
C ALA A 458 3.61 -15.10 -31.76
N SER A 459 3.32 -16.38 -31.55
CA SER A 459 4.24 -17.47 -31.90
C SER A 459 4.39 -17.56 -33.43
N GLU A 460 5.53 -18.06 -33.92
CA GLU A 460 5.84 -18.08 -35.36
C GLU A 460 4.74 -18.77 -36.18
N ALA A 461 4.21 -19.89 -35.69
CA ALA A 461 3.11 -20.61 -36.32
C ALA A 461 1.77 -19.84 -36.29
N ALA A 462 1.56 -18.94 -35.33
CA ALA A 462 0.33 -18.17 -35.18
C ALA A 462 0.29 -16.89 -36.04
N ARG A 463 1.42 -16.47 -36.64
CA ARG A 463 1.56 -15.23 -37.44
C ARG A 463 0.82 -15.27 -38.77
N GLU A 464 0.55 -16.46 -39.29
CA GLU A 464 -0.08 -16.60 -40.61
C GLU A 464 -1.49 -16.00 -40.65
N GLY A 465 -1.74 -15.16 -41.66
CA GLY A 465 -3.05 -14.57 -41.92
C GLY A 465 -3.50 -13.49 -40.92
N LEU A 466 -2.60 -12.98 -40.09
CA LEU A 466 -2.89 -11.87 -39.17
C LEU A 466 -2.80 -10.51 -39.88
N SER A 467 -3.68 -9.59 -39.49
CA SER A 467 -3.63 -8.17 -39.86
C SER A 467 -4.09 -7.30 -38.69
N VAL A 468 -3.67 -6.04 -38.67
CA VAL A 468 -4.12 -5.03 -37.71
C VAL A 468 -4.89 -3.94 -38.46
N GLN A 469 -6.02 -3.53 -37.90
CA GLN A 469 -6.79 -2.39 -38.36
C GLN A 469 -6.73 -1.28 -37.31
N TRP A 470 -6.40 -0.06 -37.75
CA TRP A 470 -6.42 1.14 -36.92
C TRP A 470 -7.55 2.06 -37.32
N LYS A 471 -8.14 2.74 -36.34
CA LYS A 471 -9.24 3.68 -36.56
C LYS A 471 -9.21 4.81 -35.55
N VAL A 472 -9.34 6.04 -36.03
CA VAL A 472 -9.49 7.25 -35.21
C VAL A 472 -10.85 7.90 -35.49
N THR A 473 -11.62 8.08 -34.42
CA THR A 473 -13.00 8.58 -34.49
C THR A 473 -13.18 9.77 -33.55
N GLU A 474 -13.81 10.85 -34.01
CA GLU A 474 -14.25 11.93 -33.12
C GLU A 474 -15.37 11.43 -32.20
N THR A 475 -15.18 11.55 -30.89
CA THR A 475 -16.06 10.88 -29.89
C THR A 475 -17.48 11.45 -29.87
N GLU A 476 -17.65 12.76 -30.10
CA GLU A 476 -18.96 13.42 -30.04
C GLU A 476 -19.85 13.10 -31.26
N THR A 477 -19.29 13.13 -32.47
CA THR A 477 -20.06 12.94 -33.71
C THR A 477 -20.03 11.51 -34.22
N GLY A 478 -19.11 10.68 -33.73
CA GLY A 478 -18.83 9.35 -34.27
C GLY A 478 -18.16 9.38 -35.66
N LYS A 479 -17.73 10.55 -36.14
CA LYS A 479 -17.09 10.70 -37.45
C LYS A 479 -15.72 10.04 -37.46
N VAL A 480 -15.52 9.11 -38.39
CA VAL A 480 -14.21 8.51 -38.66
C VAL A 480 -13.36 9.55 -39.38
N LEU A 481 -12.23 9.91 -38.77
CA LEU A 481 -11.28 10.87 -39.34
C LEU A 481 -10.13 10.19 -40.06
N TRP A 482 -9.77 9.00 -39.60
CA TRP A 482 -8.69 8.22 -40.16
C TRP A 482 -8.92 6.73 -39.90
N GLU A 483 -8.58 5.89 -40.87
CA GLU A 483 -8.69 4.44 -40.82
C GLU A 483 -7.63 3.84 -41.76
N ASP A 484 -6.91 2.83 -41.29
CA ASP A 484 -5.86 2.15 -42.05
C ASP A 484 -5.76 0.67 -41.63
N SER A 485 -5.06 -0.15 -42.40
CA SER A 485 -4.85 -1.57 -42.11
C SER A 485 -3.51 -2.08 -42.65
N GLY A 486 -2.89 -3.02 -41.94
CA GLY A 486 -1.55 -3.47 -42.26
C GLY A 486 -1.18 -4.80 -41.62
N SER A 487 0.06 -5.24 -41.88
CA SER A 487 0.65 -6.40 -41.21
C SER A 487 0.98 -6.06 -39.76
N PRO A 488 0.82 -7.01 -38.81
CA PRO A 488 1.22 -6.78 -37.43
C PRO A 488 2.73 -6.57 -37.27
N LEU A 489 3.10 -5.72 -36.33
CA LEU A 489 4.45 -5.48 -35.85
C LEU A 489 4.73 -6.41 -34.67
N TYR A 490 5.82 -7.19 -34.75
CA TYR A 490 6.21 -8.16 -33.72
C TYR A 490 7.37 -7.67 -32.83
N GLU A 491 7.85 -6.47 -33.10
CA GLU A 491 8.89 -5.77 -32.37
C GLU A 491 8.48 -4.28 -32.33
N HIS A 492 9.04 -3.54 -31.37
CA HIS A 492 8.82 -2.10 -31.29
C HIS A 492 9.25 -1.44 -32.60
N GLY A 493 8.39 -0.60 -33.16
CA GLY A 493 8.52 -0.03 -34.50
C GLY A 493 8.23 1.46 -34.52
N ASP A 494 8.34 2.06 -35.70
CA ASP A 494 8.06 3.47 -35.87
C ASP A 494 6.57 3.77 -35.71
N GLU A 495 6.26 4.87 -35.02
CA GLU A 495 4.90 5.38 -34.90
C GLU A 495 4.42 6.02 -36.21
N GLN A 496 3.15 5.82 -36.55
CA GLN A 496 2.53 6.55 -37.64
C GLN A 496 2.09 7.94 -37.17
N ILE A 497 2.74 8.97 -37.69
CA ILE A 497 2.36 10.36 -37.45
C ILE A 497 1.05 10.66 -38.18
N LEU A 498 0.03 11.13 -37.45
CA LEU A 498 -1.28 11.46 -38.01
C LEU A 498 -1.30 12.88 -38.60
N ASP A 499 -0.31 13.18 -39.45
CA ASP A 499 -0.18 14.47 -40.11
C ASP A 499 -1.30 14.70 -41.13
N GLY A 500 -1.75 15.95 -41.23
CA GLY A 500 -2.86 16.34 -42.11
C GLY A 500 -4.27 15.91 -41.64
N ILE A 501 -4.40 15.22 -40.50
CA ILE A 501 -5.70 14.91 -39.89
C ILE A 501 -6.21 16.15 -39.12
N PRO A 502 -7.45 16.61 -39.36
CA PRO A 502 -7.93 17.87 -38.82
C PRO A 502 -8.41 17.71 -37.36
N PHE A 503 -7.47 17.55 -36.43
CA PHE A 503 -7.78 17.60 -35.00
C PHE A 503 -8.09 19.04 -34.57
N GLU A 504 -9.14 19.20 -33.78
CA GLU A 504 -9.61 20.48 -33.26
C GLU A 504 -9.29 20.55 -31.76
N LYS A 505 -8.90 21.74 -31.31
CA LYS A 505 -8.66 22.03 -29.89
C LYS A 505 -9.93 21.85 -29.05
N GLY A 506 -9.75 21.35 -27.83
CA GLY A 506 -10.84 21.08 -26.89
C GLY A 506 -11.69 19.86 -27.23
N LYS A 507 -11.33 19.07 -28.25
CA LYS A 507 -12.05 17.86 -28.65
C LYS A 507 -11.35 16.58 -28.21
N THR A 508 -12.17 15.53 -28.07
CA THR A 508 -11.73 14.17 -27.71
C THR A 508 -11.95 13.21 -28.88
N TYR A 509 -10.96 12.36 -29.11
CA TYR A 509 -10.92 11.37 -30.18
C TYR A 509 -10.69 9.97 -29.59
N ARG A 510 -11.19 8.94 -30.26
CA ARG A 510 -10.99 7.53 -29.90
C ARG A 510 -10.07 6.86 -30.88
N ALA A 511 -8.95 6.34 -30.40
CA ALA A 511 -8.07 5.43 -31.13
C ALA A 511 -8.50 3.99 -30.85
N ARG A 512 -8.69 3.21 -31.90
CA ARG A 512 -9.05 1.78 -31.82
C ARG A 512 -8.14 0.97 -32.72
N LEU A 513 -7.65 -0.13 -32.18
CA LEU A 513 -6.85 -1.15 -32.85
C LEU A 513 -7.55 -2.49 -32.73
N THR A 514 -7.67 -3.20 -33.85
CA THR A 514 -8.27 -4.53 -33.89
C THR A 514 -7.31 -5.50 -34.57
N LEU A 515 -6.94 -6.57 -33.87
CA LEU A 515 -6.20 -7.69 -34.46
C LEU A 515 -7.20 -8.63 -35.12
N LEU A 516 -6.95 -8.94 -36.39
CA LEU A 516 -7.82 -9.72 -37.24
C LEU A 516 -7.07 -10.97 -37.73
N ARG A 517 -7.82 -12.06 -37.92
CA ARG A 517 -7.42 -13.16 -38.79
C ARG A 517 -8.50 -13.35 -39.83
N ALA A 518 -8.16 -13.08 -41.10
CA ALA A 518 -9.16 -12.79 -42.13
C ALA A 518 -10.14 -11.69 -41.63
N ASP A 519 -11.42 -12.01 -41.42
CA ASP A 519 -12.44 -11.06 -40.94
C ASP A 519 -12.83 -11.24 -39.46
N ARG A 520 -12.23 -12.21 -38.75
CA ARG A 520 -12.53 -12.47 -37.34
C ARG A 520 -11.65 -11.58 -36.45
N ALA A 521 -12.28 -10.73 -35.65
CA ALA A 521 -11.61 -10.02 -34.56
C ALA A 521 -11.12 -11.02 -33.49
N LEU A 522 -9.81 -11.04 -33.28
CA LEU A 522 -9.15 -11.86 -32.27
C LEU A 522 -8.86 -11.07 -30.98
N ASP A 523 -8.72 -9.76 -31.11
CA ASP A 523 -8.31 -8.87 -30.03
C ASP A 523 -8.59 -7.41 -30.36
N ARG A 524 -8.68 -6.57 -29.33
CA ARG A 524 -8.92 -5.13 -29.47
C ARG A 524 -8.28 -4.34 -28.35
N ILE A 525 -7.71 -3.19 -28.71
CA ILE A 525 -7.31 -2.14 -27.77
C ILE A 525 -7.98 -0.85 -28.23
N GLU A 526 -8.57 -0.10 -27.30
CA GLU A 526 -9.11 1.22 -27.59
C GLU A 526 -8.91 2.14 -26.39
N HIS A 527 -8.75 3.43 -26.67
CA HIS A 527 -8.75 4.48 -25.66
C HIS A 527 -9.02 5.83 -26.29
N ASP A 528 -9.35 6.80 -25.44
CA ASP A 528 -9.54 8.18 -25.86
C ASP A 528 -8.22 8.98 -25.75
N PHE A 529 -8.08 10.00 -26.58
CA PHE A 529 -7.08 11.04 -26.45
C PHE A 529 -7.69 12.43 -26.70
N HIS A 530 -7.10 13.46 -26.10
CA HIS A 530 -7.66 14.82 -26.10
C HIS A 530 -6.65 15.89 -26.55
N LEU A 531 -7.14 16.95 -27.20
CA LEU A 531 -6.34 18.12 -27.60
C LEU A 531 -6.58 19.25 -26.59
N TRP A 532 -5.76 19.32 -25.55
CA TRP A 532 -5.95 20.21 -24.40
C TRP A 532 -5.26 21.57 -24.57
N GLU A 533 -5.95 22.64 -24.19
CA GLU A 533 -5.35 23.95 -23.95
C GLU A 533 -5.83 24.49 -22.59
N PRO A 534 -5.04 25.36 -21.92
CA PRO A 534 -5.47 25.97 -20.67
C PRO A 534 -6.77 26.76 -20.83
N ASP A 535 -7.76 26.51 -19.97
CA ASP A 535 -8.99 27.31 -19.93
C ASP A 535 -8.72 28.68 -19.26
N PRO A 536 -8.78 29.80 -20.01
CA PRO A 536 -8.57 31.13 -19.44
C PRO A 536 -9.73 31.58 -18.54
N ALA A 537 -10.89 30.91 -18.55
CA ALA A 537 -12.04 31.25 -17.71
C ALA A 537 -11.88 30.79 -16.26
N LEU A 538 -11.00 29.82 -15.98
CA LEU A 538 -10.70 29.41 -14.62
C LEU A 538 -9.89 30.51 -13.89
N ASP A 539 -10.18 30.73 -12.61
CA ASP A 539 -9.41 31.66 -11.76
C ASP A 539 -8.28 30.93 -11.00
N TRP A 540 -7.32 31.72 -10.54
CA TRP A 540 -6.19 31.28 -9.73
C TRP A 540 -6.60 31.14 -8.27
N VAL A 541 -6.01 30.16 -7.57
CA VAL A 541 -5.98 30.17 -6.12
C VAL A 541 -4.92 31.17 -5.67
N ARG A 542 -5.29 32.18 -4.88
CA ARG A 542 -4.40 33.21 -4.36
C ARG A 542 -4.21 33.05 -2.86
N ILE A 543 -3.09 33.56 -2.35
CA ILE A 543 -2.83 33.62 -0.92
C ILE A 543 -2.82 35.08 -0.48
N GLU A 544 -3.70 35.43 0.43
CA GLU A 544 -3.80 36.78 0.99
C GLU A 544 -4.06 36.71 2.49
N LYS A 545 -3.21 37.38 3.30
CA LYS A 545 -3.35 37.49 4.76
C LYS A 545 -3.56 36.15 5.49
N GLY A 546 -2.83 35.12 5.08
CA GLY A 546 -2.91 33.79 5.70
C GLY A 546 -4.11 32.94 5.28
N ASP A 547 -4.84 33.33 4.24
CA ASP A 547 -5.97 32.57 3.68
C ASP A 547 -5.74 32.22 2.20
N PHE A 548 -6.32 31.11 1.75
CA PHE A 548 -6.48 30.83 0.32
C PHE A 548 -7.77 31.46 -0.21
N LEU A 549 -7.70 32.03 -1.40
CA LEU A 549 -8.81 32.66 -2.10
C LEU A 549 -8.99 32.05 -3.48
N LEU A 550 -10.22 31.72 -3.87
CA LEU A 550 -10.59 31.36 -5.22
C LEU A 550 -11.79 32.20 -5.65
N GLU A 551 -11.72 32.86 -6.80
CA GLU A 551 -12.74 33.82 -7.26
C GLU A 551 -13.02 34.93 -6.24
N GLY A 552 -11.97 35.36 -5.53
CA GLY A 552 -12.03 36.39 -4.48
C GLY A 552 -12.76 35.96 -3.19
N LYS A 553 -13.08 34.67 -3.03
CA LYS A 553 -13.74 34.12 -1.84
C LYS A 553 -12.81 33.18 -1.08
N PRO A 554 -12.94 33.05 0.25
CA PRO A 554 -12.25 32.03 1.02
C PRO A 554 -12.43 30.64 0.39
N TRP A 555 -11.32 29.96 0.18
CA TRP A 555 -11.27 28.60 -0.32
C TRP A 555 -10.45 27.76 0.65
N PHE A 556 -10.92 26.56 0.97
CA PHE A 556 -10.23 25.68 1.91
C PHE A 556 -9.89 24.39 1.18
N PRO A 557 -8.60 24.09 0.94
CA PRO A 557 -8.19 22.81 0.40
C PRO A 557 -8.62 21.68 1.33
N PHE A 558 -9.53 20.83 0.84
CA PHE A 558 -10.02 19.63 1.49
C PHE A 558 -9.91 18.49 0.49
N GLY A 559 -8.93 17.62 0.71
CA GLY A 559 -8.49 16.70 -0.32
C GLY A 559 -7.86 15.42 0.18
N VAL A 560 -7.27 14.71 -0.77
CA VAL A 560 -6.61 13.43 -0.55
C VAL A 560 -5.30 13.36 -1.30
N ASN A 561 -4.35 12.64 -0.71
CA ASN A 561 -3.14 12.19 -1.38
C ASN A 561 -3.50 11.09 -2.37
N TYR A 562 -3.32 11.38 -3.65
CA TYR A 562 -3.81 10.57 -4.73
C TYR A 562 -2.68 9.84 -5.45
N MET A 563 -2.78 8.51 -5.43
CA MET A 563 -2.21 7.63 -6.46
C MET A 563 -3.31 6.62 -6.83
N PRO A 564 -3.27 6.06 -8.05
CA PRO A 564 -4.38 5.29 -8.58
C PRO A 564 -4.59 3.97 -7.83
N SER A 565 -5.84 3.49 -7.84
CA SER A 565 -6.23 2.19 -7.29
C SER A 565 -5.49 1.00 -7.92
N SER A 566 -4.84 1.19 -9.07
CA SER A 566 -3.97 0.20 -9.71
C SER A 566 -2.64 -0.06 -8.99
N GLY A 567 -2.24 0.81 -8.06
CA GLY A 567 -1.06 0.63 -7.23
C GLY A 567 -1.25 -0.35 -6.07
N ILE A 568 -2.50 -0.73 -5.76
CA ILE A 568 -2.81 -1.61 -4.63
C ILE A 568 -2.51 -3.08 -4.96
N ALA A 569 -2.05 -3.81 -3.94
CA ALA A 569 -1.67 -5.22 -4.00
C ALA A 569 -0.67 -5.49 -5.14
N ARG A 570 0.34 -4.63 -5.25
CA ARG A 570 1.34 -4.65 -6.33
C ARG A 570 2.74 -4.82 -5.77
N GLU A 571 3.50 -5.76 -6.33
CA GLU A 571 4.81 -6.11 -5.77
C GLU A 571 5.94 -5.36 -6.46
N GLU A 572 5.67 -4.92 -7.70
CA GLU A 572 6.55 -4.05 -8.48
C GLU A 572 6.51 -2.64 -7.92
N TRP A 573 7.63 -2.16 -7.38
CA TRP A 573 7.75 -0.83 -6.79
C TRP A 573 7.68 0.29 -7.84
N GLU A 574 8.37 0.13 -8.98
CA GLU A 574 8.50 1.18 -10.00
C GLU A 574 7.15 1.69 -10.54
N PRO A 575 6.21 0.85 -11.03
CA PRO A 575 4.94 1.34 -11.54
C PRO A 575 3.94 1.72 -10.43
N PHE A 576 4.25 1.42 -9.17
CA PHE A 576 3.56 1.97 -8.01
C PHE A 576 4.04 3.40 -7.75
N GLU A 577 5.35 3.60 -7.56
CA GLU A 577 5.93 4.91 -7.26
C GLU A 577 5.79 5.84 -8.47
N HIS A 578 6.27 5.45 -9.63
CA HIS A 578 6.23 6.23 -10.86
C HIS A 578 4.92 6.00 -11.63
N TRP A 579 3.79 6.11 -10.94
CA TRP A 579 2.47 5.84 -11.52
C TRP A 579 2.07 6.82 -12.64
N LEU A 580 2.64 8.04 -12.67
CA LEU A 580 2.53 8.97 -13.80
C LEU A 580 3.46 8.60 -14.97
N GLY A 581 4.38 7.68 -14.77
CA GLY A 581 5.22 7.11 -15.83
C GLY A 581 4.42 6.26 -16.83
N PRO A 582 5.09 5.78 -17.88
CA PRO A 582 4.43 5.06 -18.98
C PRO A 582 3.75 3.76 -18.52
N ARG A 583 4.34 3.06 -17.52
CA ARG A 583 3.89 1.74 -17.05
C ARG A 583 2.70 1.77 -16.09
N GLY A 584 2.63 2.81 -15.25
CA GLY A 584 1.67 2.88 -14.15
C GLY A 584 0.36 3.59 -14.50
N TYR A 585 0.37 4.44 -15.54
CA TYR A 585 -0.75 5.34 -15.84
C TYR A 585 -1.83 4.66 -16.69
N ASP A 586 -3.09 4.88 -16.31
CA ASP A 586 -4.27 4.50 -17.09
C ASP A 586 -5.37 5.54 -16.86
N PRO A 587 -5.79 6.28 -17.90
CA PRO A 587 -6.74 7.38 -17.75
C PRO A 587 -8.13 6.92 -17.32
N GLU A 588 -8.56 5.69 -17.61
CA GLU A 588 -9.88 5.21 -17.21
C GLU A 588 -9.94 4.87 -15.71
N ILE A 589 -8.84 4.32 -15.19
CA ILE A 589 -8.70 4.08 -13.75
C ILE A 589 -8.65 5.42 -13.01
N VAL A 590 -7.85 6.36 -13.52
CA VAL A 590 -7.69 7.69 -12.92
C VAL A 590 -9.01 8.47 -12.95
N GLU A 591 -9.72 8.50 -14.08
CA GLU A 591 -11.03 9.14 -14.21
C GLU A 591 -12.03 8.62 -13.19
N ARG A 592 -12.18 7.28 -13.08
CA ARG A 592 -13.10 6.68 -12.10
C ARG A 592 -12.73 7.05 -10.67
N ASP A 593 -11.42 7.08 -10.40
CA ASP A 593 -10.94 7.36 -9.06
C ASP A 593 -11.14 8.83 -8.67
N LEU A 594 -10.85 9.77 -9.57
CA LEU A 594 -11.08 11.21 -9.36
C LEU A 594 -12.56 11.56 -9.26
N ALA A 595 -13.44 10.90 -10.01
CA ALA A 595 -14.89 11.06 -9.88
C ALA A 595 -15.35 10.74 -8.45
N ARG A 596 -14.88 9.63 -7.88
CA ARG A 596 -15.18 9.24 -6.49
C ARG A 596 -14.63 10.23 -5.47
N VAL A 597 -13.44 10.78 -5.71
CA VAL A 597 -12.86 11.84 -4.88
C VAL A 597 -13.77 13.07 -4.85
N ALA A 598 -14.25 13.50 -6.02
CA ALA A 598 -15.19 14.62 -6.12
C ALA A 598 -16.55 14.31 -5.49
N ASP A 599 -17.07 13.09 -5.65
CA ASP A 599 -18.34 12.65 -5.06
C ASP A 599 -18.31 12.66 -3.52
N MET A 600 -17.15 12.41 -2.89
CA MET A 600 -16.94 12.59 -1.45
C MET A 600 -16.93 14.06 -1.01
N GLY A 601 -17.08 15.00 -1.94
CA GLY A 601 -17.07 16.43 -1.69
C GLY A 601 -15.69 17.04 -1.52
N MET A 602 -14.62 16.35 -1.95
CA MET A 602 -13.27 16.93 -1.97
C MET A 602 -13.12 17.93 -3.12
N ASN A 603 -12.23 18.90 -2.96
CA ASN A 603 -11.99 19.95 -3.97
C ASN A 603 -10.53 20.01 -4.44
N MET A 604 -9.68 19.10 -3.98
CA MET A 604 -8.29 19.03 -4.40
C MET A 604 -7.68 17.63 -4.21
N VAL A 605 -6.62 17.35 -4.96
CA VAL A 605 -5.74 16.18 -4.78
C VAL A 605 -4.28 16.61 -4.68
N SER A 606 -3.51 15.93 -3.82
CA SER A 606 -2.05 16.04 -3.81
C SER A 606 -1.47 14.88 -4.60
N VAL A 607 -0.62 15.19 -5.57
CA VAL A 607 0.00 14.22 -6.50
C VAL A 607 1.47 14.56 -6.67
N PHE A 608 2.23 13.68 -7.32
CA PHE A 608 3.64 13.93 -7.57
C PHE A 608 4.07 13.47 -8.96
N LEU A 609 4.99 14.25 -9.55
CA LEU A 609 5.67 13.93 -10.80
C LEU A 609 7.16 13.74 -10.51
N TYR A 610 7.71 12.62 -10.97
CA TYR A 610 9.15 12.43 -11.10
C TYR A 610 9.63 12.94 -12.47
N HIS A 611 10.78 13.60 -12.51
CA HIS A 611 11.40 14.10 -13.75
C HIS A 611 11.57 12.98 -14.78
N GLN A 612 11.99 11.78 -14.36
CA GLN A 612 12.10 10.62 -15.26
C GLN A 612 10.77 10.19 -15.92
N SER A 613 9.63 10.59 -15.36
CA SER A 613 8.29 10.32 -15.91
C SER A 613 7.77 11.45 -16.81
N LEU A 614 8.51 12.57 -16.93
CA LEU A 614 8.08 13.77 -17.67
C LEU A 614 7.75 13.47 -19.14
N SER A 615 8.62 12.70 -19.80
CA SER A 615 8.49 12.39 -21.23
C SER A 615 7.20 11.63 -21.59
N ALA A 616 6.64 10.88 -20.62
CA ALA A 616 5.38 10.16 -20.80
C ALA A 616 4.18 11.10 -21.02
N GLY A 617 4.27 12.36 -20.56
CA GLY A 617 3.25 13.39 -20.78
C GLY A 617 1.92 13.16 -20.04
N ASN A 618 1.85 12.19 -19.11
CA ASN A 618 0.61 11.84 -18.43
C ASN A 618 0.16 12.87 -17.39
N LEU A 619 1.05 13.77 -16.92
CA LEU A 619 0.66 14.85 -16.00
C LEU A 619 -0.42 15.74 -16.62
N ILE A 620 -0.31 16.11 -17.89
CA ILE A 620 -1.29 16.98 -18.54
C ILE A 620 -2.66 16.30 -18.64
N ASP A 621 -2.66 14.99 -18.90
CA ASP A 621 -3.90 14.21 -18.91
C ASP A 621 -4.54 14.18 -17.52
N LEU A 622 -3.75 13.93 -16.47
CA LEU A 622 -4.22 14.01 -15.08
C LEU A 622 -4.83 15.38 -14.76
N LEU A 623 -4.15 16.48 -15.12
CA LEU A 623 -4.64 17.83 -14.83
C LEU A 623 -5.96 18.12 -15.56
N ARG A 624 -6.11 17.66 -16.80
CA ARG A 624 -7.38 17.72 -17.55
C ARG A 624 -8.49 16.89 -16.87
N LEU A 625 -8.17 15.71 -16.34
CA LEU A 625 -9.16 14.91 -15.61
C LEU A 625 -9.55 15.58 -14.28
N CYS A 626 -8.60 16.16 -13.54
CA CYS A 626 -8.90 16.96 -12.36
C CYS A 626 -9.79 18.17 -12.67
N GLU A 627 -9.54 18.87 -13.78
CA GLU A 627 -10.37 19.98 -14.28
C GLU A 627 -11.84 19.56 -14.46
N ARG A 628 -12.09 18.39 -15.09
CA ARG A 628 -13.44 17.87 -15.32
C ARG A 628 -14.23 17.60 -14.03
N HIS A 629 -13.53 17.33 -12.94
CA HIS A 629 -14.13 17.04 -11.62
C HIS A 629 -14.03 18.22 -10.65
N GLY A 630 -13.55 19.39 -11.10
CA GLY A 630 -13.41 20.58 -10.26
C GLY A 630 -12.38 20.44 -9.14
N LEU A 631 -11.36 19.60 -9.33
CA LEU A 631 -10.30 19.34 -8.36
C LEU A 631 -9.08 20.21 -8.66
N ARG A 632 -8.59 20.97 -7.67
CA ARG A 632 -7.27 21.64 -7.72
C ARG A 632 -6.14 20.69 -7.35
N VAL A 633 -4.91 21.00 -7.73
CA VAL A 633 -3.75 20.11 -7.54
C VAL A 633 -2.64 20.79 -6.73
N ASN A 634 -2.27 20.17 -5.62
CA ASN A 634 -0.96 20.40 -4.99
C ASN A 634 0.03 19.43 -5.65
N LEU A 635 0.96 19.94 -6.45
CA LEU A 635 1.82 19.15 -7.31
C LEU A 635 3.23 19.06 -6.72
N SER A 636 3.60 17.87 -6.25
CA SER A 636 4.99 17.62 -5.87
C SER A 636 5.87 17.35 -7.08
N LEU A 637 7.01 18.02 -7.15
CA LEU A 637 7.99 17.90 -8.23
C LEU A 637 9.25 17.23 -7.69
N ARG A 638 9.67 16.12 -8.32
CA ARG A 638 10.75 15.25 -7.80
C ARG A 638 11.82 14.98 -8.87
N PRO A 639 13.13 15.02 -8.53
CA PRO A 639 13.70 15.47 -7.25
C PRO A 639 13.51 16.98 -7.05
N GLY A 640 13.22 17.42 -5.83
CA GLY A 640 12.98 18.85 -5.56
C GLY A 640 13.53 19.36 -4.23
N THR A 641 14.12 18.51 -3.40
CA THR A 641 14.50 18.86 -2.01
C THR A 641 15.47 20.04 -1.99
N PRO A 642 15.11 21.22 -1.43
CA PRO A 642 15.92 22.43 -1.57
C PRO A 642 17.33 22.38 -0.95
N LEU A 643 17.59 21.51 0.02
CA LEU A 643 18.95 21.32 0.57
C LEU A 643 19.93 20.73 -0.45
N ASP A 644 19.42 19.99 -1.43
CA ASP A 644 20.16 19.31 -2.48
C ASP A 644 19.46 19.63 -3.84
N PHE A 645 19.20 20.92 -4.11
CA PHE A 645 18.23 21.36 -5.13
C PHE A 645 18.69 21.13 -6.58
N GLU A 646 17.98 20.25 -7.28
CA GLU A 646 18.17 19.93 -8.71
C GLU A 646 17.31 20.85 -9.59
N TRP A 647 17.69 22.14 -9.64
CA TRP A 647 16.90 23.19 -10.31
C TRP A 647 16.59 22.90 -11.79
N GLU A 648 17.53 22.35 -12.54
CA GLU A 648 17.36 22.13 -13.98
C GLU A 648 16.21 21.14 -14.27
N ASP A 649 16.11 20.08 -13.48
CA ASP A 649 15.06 19.07 -13.59
C ASP A 649 13.69 19.65 -13.18
N ILE A 650 13.66 20.46 -12.11
CA ILE A 650 12.44 21.18 -11.68
C ILE A 650 11.97 22.14 -12.76
N ARG A 651 12.87 22.96 -13.32
CA ARG A 651 12.58 23.91 -14.38
C ARG A 651 12.01 23.22 -15.60
N GLU A 652 12.62 22.12 -16.03
CA GLU A 652 12.17 21.36 -17.19
C GLU A 652 10.75 20.82 -16.98
N MET A 653 10.43 20.26 -15.80
CA MET A 653 9.07 19.79 -15.51
C MET A 653 8.02 20.91 -15.61
N ILE A 654 8.34 22.11 -15.11
CA ILE A 654 7.45 23.28 -15.15
C ILE A 654 7.24 23.76 -16.61
N GLU A 655 8.33 23.95 -17.35
CA GLU A 655 8.30 24.50 -18.71
C GLU A 655 7.71 23.50 -19.71
N HIS A 656 8.13 22.23 -19.68
CA HIS A 656 7.65 21.18 -20.58
C HIS A 656 6.14 20.93 -20.42
N SER A 657 5.65 20.98 -19.18
CA SER A 657 4.23 20.79 -18.87
C SER A 657 3.40 22.09 -18.99
N ARG A 658 4.03 23.21 -19.39
CA ARG A 658 3.39 24.53 -19.53
C ARG A 658 2.62 24.96 -18.28
N LEU A 659 3.12 24.58 -17.09
CA LEU A 659 2.43 24.80 -15.83
C LEU A 659 2.13 26.27 -15.52
N PRO A 660 2.96 27.28 -15.89
CA PRO A 660 2.63 28.69 -15.63
C PRO A 660 1.32 29.17 -16.27
N SER A 661 0.77 28.42 -17.22
CA SER A 661 -0.53 28.70 -17.86
C SER A 661 -1.69 27.86 -17.31
N ASN A 662 -1.38 26.79 -16.58
CA ASN A 662 -2.34 25.84 -16.04
C ASN A 662 -2.91 26.37 -14.71
N ARG A 663 -4.23 26.46 -14.58
CA ARG A 663 -4.91 26.98 -13.36
C ARG A 663 -5.40 25.89 -12.41
N ILE A 664 -5.21 24.63 -12.77
CA ILE A 664 -5.61 23.47 -11.95
C ILE A 664 -4.62 23.25 -10.84
N VAL A 665 -3.33 23.41 -11.13
CA VAL A 665 -2.29 23.48 -10.09
C VAL A 665 -2.51 24.74 -9.26
N PHE A 666 -2.31 24.64 -7.95
CA PHE A 666 -2.32 25.81 -7.06
C PHE A 666 -1.03 25.98 -6.26
N ALA A 667 -0.27 24.90 -6.07
CA ALA A 667 0.99 24.90 -5.34
C ALA A 667 1.96 23.84 -5.89
N TYR A 668 3.25 24.14 -5.74
CA TYR A 668 4.36 23.21 -5.90
C TYR A 668 4.86 22.73 -4.54
N ASP A 669 4.98 21.42 -4.37
CA ASP A 669 5.49 20.72 -3.19
C ASP A 669 6.88 20.14 -3.50
N LEU A 670 7.93 20.84 -3.06
CA LEU A 670 9.30 20.57 -3.51
C LEU A 670 10.00 19.44 -2.74
N ALA A 671 9.54 19.06 -1.55
CA ALA A 671 10.25 18.08 -0.72
C ALA A 671 9.29 17.15 0.03
N TRP A 672 9.68 15.89 0.16
CA TRP A 672 8.89 14.89 0.86
C TRP A 672 9.48 14.59 2.23
N GLU A 673 8.78 15.01 3.28
CA GLU A 673 9.06 14.70 4.70
C GLU A 673 10.54 14.89 5.14
N PRO A 674 11.19 16.03 4.86
CA PRO A 674 12.59 16.21 5.17
C PRO A 674 12.83 16.44 6.68
N PHE A 675 13.97 15.95 7.17
CA PHE A 675 14.49 16.23 8.51
C PHE A 675 15.91 16.78 8.43
N HIS A 676 16.39 17.37 9.52
CA HIS A 676 17.82 17.26 9.81
C HIS A 676 18.05 15.86 10.40
N TYR A 677 18.45 14.92 9.54
CA TYR A 677 18.71 13.51 9.88
C TYR A 677 19.82 13.35 10.93
N GLY A 678 20.33 12.14 11.17
CA GLY A 678 21.27 11.83 12.24
C GLY A 678 22.60 12.60 12.20
N TYR A 679 23.43 12.38 13.24
CA TYR A 679 24.75 13.04 13.35
C TYR A 679 25.61 12.86 12.10
N LYS A 680 25.59 11.66 11.49
CA LYS A 680 26.37 11.35 10.30
C LYS A 680 25.94 12.20 9.10
N GLU A 681 24.64 12.40 8.91
CA GLU A 681 24.12 13.20 7.81
C GLU A 681 24.36 14.69 8.05
N ARG A 682 24.19 15.17 9.29
CA ARG A 682 24.43 16.56 9.65
C ARG A 682 25.90 16.96 9.66
N SER A 683 26.84 16.02 9.78
CA SER A 683 28.27 16.34 9.76
C SER A 683 28.71 16.99 8.45
N ARG A 684 27.93 16.81 7.36
CA ARG A 684 28.11 17.53 6.09
C ARG A 684 28.05 19.06 6.25
N TYR A 685 27.40 19.56 7.31
CA TYR A 685 27.25 20.98 7.62
C TYR A 685 28.36 21.54 8.53
N THR A 686 29.39 20.75 8.86
CA THR A 686 30.40 21.15 9.85
C THR A 686 31.14 22.43 9.44
N ALA A 687 31.46 22.59 8.15
CA ALA A 687 32.13 23.78 7.65
C ALA A 687 31.23 25.02 7.80
N GLU A 688 30.00 24.93 7.30
CA GLU A 688 29.00 26.00 7.34
C GLU A 688 28.64 26.40 8.79
N TRP A 689 28.61 25.43 9.70
CA TRP A 689 28.41 25.68 11.12
C TRP A 689 29.54 26.51 11.72
N ASN A 690 30.80 26.18 11.42
CA ASN A 690 31.95 26.95 11.91
C ASN A 690 32.01 28.35 11.27
N ASP A 691 31.69 28.47 9.98
CA ASP A 691 31.60 29.77 9.31
C ASP A 691 30.51 30.65 9.94
N TRP A 692 29.35 30.08 10.27
CA TRP A 692 28.28 30.77 10.98
C TRP A 692 28.71 31.22 12.38
N ILE A 693 29.42 30.37 13.13
CA ILE A 693 29.99 30.74 14.43
C ILE A 693 30.95 31.93 14.29
N HIS A 694 31.85 31.87 13.31
CA HIS A 694 32.79 32.96 13.05
C HIS A 694 32.05 34.25 12.68
N ALA A 695 31.01 34.18 11.86
CA ALA A 695 30.19 35.33 11.49
C ALA A 695 29.46 35.94 12.70
N LYS A 696 28.91 35.11 13.60
CA LYS A 696 28.14 35.58 14.77
C LYS A 696 29.00 36.05 15.94
N HIS A 697 30.06 35.31 16.27
CA HIS A 697 30.87 35.52 17.48
C HIS A 697 32.25 36.12 17.20
N GLY A 698 32.66 36.23 15.94
CA GLY A 698 33.98 36.70 15.51
C GLY A 698 35.08 35.62 15.58
N SER A 699 35.03 34.72 16.57
CA SER A 699 35.92 33.55 16.63
C SER A 699 35.31 32.37 17.40
N LEU A 700 35.80 31.16 17.15
CA LEU A 700 35.43 29.98 17.92
C LEU A 700 35.74 30.12 19.41
N GLU A 701 36.86 30.75 19.80
CA GLU A 701 37.15 30.95 21.23
C GLU A 701 36.17 31.92 21.89
N ALA A 702 35.65 32.90 21.16
CA ALA A 702 34.61 33.79 21.67
C ALA A 702 33.29 33.05 21.90
N ALA A 703 32.90 32.18 20.95
CA ALA A 703 31.71 31.35 21.08
C ALA A 703 31.79 30.37 22.26
N LEU A 704 32.91 29.64 22.40
CA LEU A 704 33.12 28.72 23.54
C LEU A 704 33.06 29.45 24.90
N ARG A 705 33.53 30.70 24.97
CA ARG A 705 33.38 31.55 26.17
C ARG A 705 31.93 31.95 26.40
N ALA A 706 31.21 32.36 25.35
CA ALA A 706 29.82 32.77 25.44
C ALA A 706 28.92 31.62 25.93
N TRP A 707 29.16 30.40 25.43
CA TRP A 707 28.41 29.22 25.83
C TRP A 707 28.80 28.68 27.20
N SER A 708 29.95 29.09 27.74
CA SER A 708 30.56 28.46 28.93
C SER A 708 30.69 26.94 28.79
N HIS A 709 30.89 26.47 27.56
CA HIS A 709 30.92 25.05 27.19
C HIS A 709 32.17 24.77 26.35
N ARG A 710 32.82 23.63 26.60
CA ARG A 710 33.99 23.19 25.85
C ARG A 710 33.66 21.91 25.12
N VAL A 711 34.04 21.86 23.85
CA VAL A 711 33.83 20.72 22.96
C VAL A 711 35.18 20.31 22.37
N GLU A 712 35.37 19.02 22.17
CA GLU A 712 36.55 18.50 21.49
C GLU A 712 36.47 18.81 20.00
N LEU A 713 37.54 19.40 19.46
CA LEU A 713 37.60 19.75 18.03
C LEU A 713 38.00 18.52 17.22
N ALA A 714 37.35 18.36 16.07
CA ALA A 714 37.71 17.35 15.07
C ALA A 714 38.39 18.07 13.90
N GLU A 715 39.65 17.72 13.61
CA GLU A 715 40.44 18.33 12.53
C GLU A 715 40.52 19.87 12.59
N GLY A 716 40.46 20.44 13.81
CA GLY A 716 40.52 21.88 14.05
C GLY A 716 39.18 22.60 13.91
N LEU A 717 38.09 21.90 13.59
CA LEU A 717 36.73 22.43 13.52
C LEU A 717 35.88 21.95 14.70
N LEU A 718 34.90 22.75 15.08
CA LEU A 718 33.86 22.33 16.02
C LEU A 718 32.86 21.42 15.28
N PRO A 719 32.72 20.14 15.63
CA PRO A 719 31.72 19.28 15.00
C PRO A 719 30.29 19.77 15.28
N VAL A 720 29.35 19.39 14.44
CA VAL A 720 27.92 19.57 14.74
C VAL A 720 27.54 18.82 16.03
N PRO A 721 26.53 19.27 16.79
CA PRO A 721 26.09 18.58 18.00
C PRO A 721 25.61 17.14 17.75
N GLN A 722 25.84 16.27 18.74
CA GLN A 722 25.34 14.91 18.78
C GLN A 722 23.81 14.91 18.83
N SER A 723 23.17 13.91 18.24
CA SER A 723 21.70 13.85 18.25
C SER A 723 21.11 13.83 19.66
N ARG A 724 21.75 13.11 20.61
CA ARG A 724 21.30 13.06 22.01
C ARG A 724 21.29 14.43 22.68
N GLU A 725 22.25 15.29 22.33
CA GLU A 725 22.41 16.62 22.95
C GLU A 725 21.20 17.50 22.65
N TRP A 726 20.56 17.32 21.48
CA TRP A 726 19.35 18.06 21.14
C TRP A 726 18.17 17.78 22.10
N PHE A 727 18.02 16.53 22.54
CA PHE A 727 16.87 16.07 23.31
C PHE A 727 17.10 16.02 24.82
N GLU A 728 18.36 16.09 25.25
CA GLU A 728 18.78 16.11 26.65
C GLU A 728 19.25 17.51 27.06
N SER A 729 18.96 17.92 28.30
CA SER A 729 19.52 19.16 28.85
C SER A 729 20.93 18.92 29.35
N GLY A 730 21.82 19.87 29.10
CA GLY A 730 23.21 19.79 29.56
C GLY A 730 23.97 21.11 29.44
N PRO A 731 25.29 21.10 29.73
CA PRO A 731 26.12 22.31 29.62
C PRO A 731 26.20 22.86 28.19
N TRP A 732 25.74 22.11 27.18
CA TRP A 732 25.67 22.50 25.78
C TRP A 732 24.41 23.31 25.41
N ASP A 733 23.44 23.50 26.32
CA ASP A 733 22.13 24.08 25.97
C ASP A 733 22.24 25.46 25.29
N VAL A 734 23.17 26.32 25.73
CA VAL A 734 23.41 27.64 25.12
C VAL A 734 24.00 27.51 23.71
N MET A 735 24.90 26.55 23.47
CA MET A 735 25.42 26.24 22.13
C MET A 735 24.30 25.76 21.21
N LEU A 736 23.33 24.99 21.73
CA LEU A 736 22.20 24.51 20.94
C LEU A 736 21.21 25.60 20.56
N VAL A 737 21.13 26.71 21.30
CA VAL A 737 20.40 27.91 20.87
C VAL A 737 21.01 28.44 19.58
N ASP A 738 22.33 28.59 19.56
CA ASP A 738 23.06 29.03 18.38
C ASP A 738 22.99 28.03 17.23
N TYR A 739 23.11 26.73 17.51
CA TYR A 739 22.99 25.68 16.49
C TYR A 739 21.58 25.66 15.86
N ALA A 740 20.53 25.90 16.64
CA ALA A 740 19.18 26.07 16.08
C ALA A 740 19.06 27.31 15.19
N GLY A 741 19.71 28.42 15.56
CA GLY A 741 19.84 29.61 14.73
C GLY A 741 20.52 29.31 13.38
N PHE A 742 21.65 28.60 13.42
CA PHE A 742 22.34 28.14 12.22
C PHE A 742 21.45 27.28 11.31
N LEU A 743 20.75 26.29 11.88
CA LEU A 743 19.85 25.43 11.09
C LEU A 743 18.72 26.25 10.45
N ASN A 744 18.15 27.22 11.17
CA ASN A 744 17.13 28.12 10.64
C ASN A 744 17.66 29.00 9.50
N ASP A 745 18.87 29.56 9.62
CA ASP A 745 19.49 30.35 8.56
C ASP A 745 19.81 29.50 7.33
N LEU A 746 20.29 28.27 7.53
CA LEU A 746 20.54 27.31 6.45
C LEU A 746 19.24 26.97 5.70
N LEU A 747 18.16 26.67 6.43
CA LEU A 747 16.85 26.43 5.83
C LEU A 747 16.38 27.65 5.05
N HIS A 748 16.48 28.84 5.64
CA HIS A 748 16.06 30.08 4.98
C HIS A 748 16.81 30.29 3.66
N GLU A 749 18.13 30.18 3.67
CA GLU A 749 18.97 30.35 2.48
C GLU A 749 18.55 29.38 1.36
N LYS A 750 18.51 28.08 1.66
CA LYS A 750 18.27 27.05 0.63
C LYS A 750 16.84 27.08 0.09
N TYR A 751 15.85 27.20 0.96
CA TYR A 751 14.44 27.18 0.55
C TYR A 751 14.02 28.49 -0.13
N SER A 752 14.51 29.65 0.33
CA SER A 752 14.20 30.93 -0.34
C SER A 752 14.79 30.97 -1.75
N ARG A 753 16.02 30.47 -1.92
CA ARG A 753 16.65 30.35 -3.23
C ARG A 753 15.86 29.45 -4.17
N ALA A 754 15.42 28.28 -3.70
CA ALA A 754 14.60 27.37 -4.51
C ALA A 754 13.27 28.02 -4.93
N ARG A 755 12.58 28.67 -3.99
CA ARG A 755 11.35 29.40 -4.26
C ARG A 755 11.54 30.53 -5.27
N ASP A 756 12.61 31.32 -5.15
CA ASP A 756 12.89 32.41 -6.08
C ASP A 756 13.19 31.91 -7.50
N LEU A 757 13.89 30.77 -7.61
CA LEU A 757 14.15 30.10 -8.89
C LEU A 757 12.84 29.64 -9.54
N VAL A 758 11.99 28.91 -8.80
CA VAL A 758 10.67 28.48 -9.30
C VAL A 758 9.84 29.68 -9.74
N ARG A 759 9.79 30.74 -8.94
CA ARG A 759 9.04 31.97 -9.25
C ARG A 759 9.58 32.74 -10.46
N SER A 760 10.83 32.52 -10.85
CA SER A 760 11.42 33.15 -12.03
C SER A 760 10.85 32.62 -13.34
N VAL A 761 10.32 31.38 -13.34
CA VAL A 761 9.67 30.75 -14.51
C VAL A 761 8.16 30.59 -14.33
N ASP A 762 7.68 30.56 -13.08
CA ASP A 762 6.26 30.48 -12.74
C ASP A 762 5.89 31.46 -11.61
N PRO A 763 5.37 32.65 -11.94
CA PRO A 763 5.02 33.65 -10.94
C PRO A 763 3.63 33.43 -10.31
N ASN A 764 2.87 32.41 -10.75
CA ASN A 764 1.44 32.29 -10.42
C ASN A 764 1.18 31.29 -9.28
N HIS A 765 1.96 30.21 -9.20
CA HIS A 765 1.76 29.14 -8.21
C HIS A 765 2.52 29.37 -6.91
N ALA A 766 1.91 28.93 -5.80
CA ALA A 766 2.58 28.91 -4.50
C ALA A 766 3.71 27.87 -4.47
N VAL A 767 4.75 28.11 -3.68
CA VAL A 767 5.86 27.16 -3.49
C VAL A 767 5.97 26.77 -2.01
N SER A 768 5.87 25.47 -1.73
CA SER A 768 6.08 24.90 -0.40
C SER A 768 6.62 23.46 -0.50
N PHE A 769 6.44 22.68 0.57
CA PHE A 769 6.81 21.27 0.67
C PHE A 769 6.16 20.62 1.90
N ARG A 770 5.99 19.29 1.90
CA ARG A 770 5.49 18.57 3.08
C ARG A 770 6.47 18.60 4.24
N MET A 771 6.01 19.09 5.38
CA MET A 771 6.89 19.43 6.48
C MET A 771 6.97 18.35 7.56
N THR A 772 6.51 17.11 7.33
CA THR A 772 6.54 16.04 8.33
C THR A 772 6.02 16.52 9.71
N VAL A 773 6.75 16.26 10.78
CA VAL A 773 6.47 16.70 12.15
C VAL A 773 6.96 18.13 12.47
N THR A 774 7.30 18.96 11.47
CA THR A 774 7.64 20.37 11.69
C THR A 774 6.48 21.07 12.38
N GLY A 775 6.79 21.75 13.49
CA GLY A 775 5.77 22.38 14.31
C GLY A 775 5.04 21.43 15.27
N ASP A 776 5.43 20.16 15.41
CA ASP A 776 4.89 19.24 16.41
C ASP A 776 5.41 19.59 17.84
N PRO A 777 4.58 20.16 18.74
CA PRO A 777 4.97 20.48 20.13
C PRO A 777 5.24 19.30 21.06
N THR A 778 5.06 18.06 20.60
CA THR A 778 5.21 16.85 21.41
C THR A 778 6.26 15.89 20.87
N TYR A 779 6.89 16.22 19.75
CA TYR A 779 7.90 15.37 19.13
C TYR A 779 9.16 15.30 19.99
N LEU A 780 9.47 14.10 20.49
CA LEU A 780 10.69 13.79 21.23
C LEU A 780 11.36 12.57 20.58
N GLY A 781 11.87 12.74 19.36
CA GLY A 781 12.65 11.71 18.67
C GLY A 781 14.05 11.54 19.30
N PRO A 782 14.72 10.39 19.15
CA PRO A 782 16.07 10.18 19.69
C PRO A 782 17.18 10.65 18.74
N THR A 783 16.88 10.93 17.47
CA THR A 783 17.92 11.00 16.42
C THR A 783 17.77 12.15 15.44
N TRP A 784 16.56 12.42 14.95
CA TRP A 784 16.30 13.40 13.88
C TRP A 784 15.72 14.68 14.45
N ILE A 785 16.23 15.82 13.98
CA ILE A 785 15.77 17.14 14.40
C ILE A 785 14.77 17.63 13.34
N PRO A 786 13.50 17.88 13.72
CA PRO A 786 12.52 18.47 12.80
C PRO A 786 12.99 19.83 12.31
N TYR A 787 12.54 20.23 11.12
CA TYR A 787 12.66 21.63 10.73
C TYR A 787 11.83 22.51 11.67
N ASP A 788 12.11 23.81 11.65
CA ASP A 788 11.40 24.80 12.45
C ASP A 788 10.83 25.86 11.49
N PHE A 789 9.57 26.22 11.72
CA PHE A 789 8.89 27.28 10.95
C PHE A 789 9.70 28.57 10.92
N ARG A 790 10.48 28.89 11.98
CA ARG A 790 11.30 30.12 12.02
C ARG A 790 12.25 30.26 10.83
N GLY A 791 12.93 29.19 10.42
CA GLY A 791 13.80 29.20 9.23
C GLY A 791 13.04 29.30 7.91
N LEU A 792 11.78 28.88 7.90
CA LEU A 792 10.97 28.71 6.70
C LEU A 792 10.01 29.87 6.44
N GLY A 793 9.71 30.71 7.43
CA GLY A 793 8.60 31.68 7.40
C GLY A 793 8.69 32.73 6.30
N ARG A 794 9.85 32.91 5.67
CA ARG A 794 10.03 33.79 4.50
C ARG A 794 10.54 33.05 3.26
N ALA A 795 10.56 31.73 3.32
CA ALA A 795 11.12 30.85 2.29
C ALA A 795 10.05 29.97 1.61
N VAL A 796 8.83 29.92 2.14
CA VAL A 796 7.67 29.21 1.56
C VAL A 796 6.45 30.11 1.48
N ASP A 797 5.43 29.65 0.75
CA ASP A 797 4.14 30.32 0.61
C ASP A 797 3.00 29.67 1.41
N ILE A 798 3.18 28.43 1.87
CA ILE A 798 2.17 27.66 2.60
C ILE A 798 2.85 26.91 3.74
N TRP A 799 2.22 26.81 4.91
CA TRP A 799 2.62 25.86 5.94
C TRP A 799 1.96 24.50 5.68
N GLU A 800 2.77 23.47 5.47
CA GLU A 800 2.31 22.12 5.10
C GLU A 800 2.72 21.03 6.12
N PRO A 801 2.38 21.15 7.42
CA PRO A 801 2.70 20.12 8.42
C PRO A 801 1.86 18.86 8.26
N GLU A 802 2.29 17.77 8.90
CA GLU A 802 1.62 16.46 8.86
C GLU A 802 1.17 15.98 10.25
N GLY A 803 0.14 15.14 10.26
CA GLY A 803 -0.56 14.67 11.46
C GLY A 803 -0.10 13.34 12.04
N TYR A 804 1.00 12.76 11.57
CA TYR A 804 1.44 11.42 12.02
C TYR A 804 1.84 11.37 13.51
N GLY A 805 2.39 12.44 14.06
CA GLY A 805 2.62 12.59 15.50
C GLY A 805 1.33 12.71 16.35
N ARG A 806 0.16 12.70 15.72
CA ARG A 806 -1.16 12.96 16.33
C ARG A 806 -2.09 11.75 16.34
N ILE A 807 -1.65 10.58 15.89
CA ILE A 807 -2.48 9.37 15.89
C ILE A 807 -2.82 8.98 17.35
N GLY A 808 -4.11 8.84 17.66
CA GLY A 808 -4.58 8.37 18.97
C GLY A 808 -5.84 9.08 19.50
N GLY A 809 -5.92 9.17 20.84
CA GLY A 809 -6.98 9.85 21.56
C GLY A 809 -6.94 11.37 21.42
N TRP A 810 -7.95 12.06 21.97
CA TRP A 810 -8.03 13.53 21.89
C TRP A 810 -6.80 14.24 22.46
N ASP A 811 -6.20 13.73 23.54
CA ASP A 811 -4.99 14.33 24.13
C ASP A 811 -3.75 14.25 23.22
N ARG A 812 -3.69 13.25 22.33
CA ARG A 812 -2.65 13.15 21.29
C ARG A 812 -2.92 14.10 20.12
N VAL A 813 -4.20 14.29 19.76
CA VAL A 813 -4.63 15.08 18.59
C VAL A 813 -4.65 16.58 18.89
N ARG A 814 -5.21 17.00 20.04
CA ARG A 814 -5.45 18.40 20.38
C ARG A 814 -4.22 19.31 20.31
N PRO A 815 -2.98 18.89 20.64
CA PRO A 815 -1.81 19.76 20.53
C PRO A 815 -1.50 20.23 19.11
N GLY A 816 -2.11 19.65 18.06
CA GLY A 816 -2.09 20.22 16.72
C GLY A 816 -2.61 21.66 16.63
N ARG A 817 -3.45 22.11 17.59
CA ARG A 817 -3.82 23.52 17.72
C ARG A 817 -2.62 24.43 17.98
N PHE A 818 -1.70 23.99 18.84
CA PHE A 818 -0.49 24.75 19.16
C PHE A 818 0.46 24.79 17.95
N THR A 819 0.52 23.73 17.13
CA THR A 819 1.24 23.77 15.83
C THR A 819 0.74 24.92 14.95
N VAL A 820 -0.57 25.07 14.81
CA VAL A 820 -1.19 26.11 13.98
C VAL A 820 -0.95 27.50 14.56
N ASP A 821 -1.09 27.65 15.88
CA ASP A 821 -0.84 28.93 16.54
C ASP A 821 0.65 29.33 16.50
N TYR A 822 1.56 28.36 16.57
CA TYR A 822 2.99 28.58 16.39
C TYR A 822 3.34 29.00 14.97
N ALA A 823 2.78 28.33 13.95
CA ALA A 823 2.95 28.72 12.55
C ALA A 823 2.54 30.18 12.31
N ARG A 824 1.39 30.60 12.85
CA ARG A 824 0.89 31.98 12.76
C ARG A 824 1.70 32.99 13.55
N ALA A 825 2.28 32.60 14.68
CA ALA A 825 3.18 33.46 15.44
C ALA A 825 4.51 33.70 14.71
N VAL A 826 4.95 32.72 13.91
CA VAL A 826 6.14 32.85 13.06
C VAL A 826 5.85 33.70 11.82
N ASN A 827 4.79 33.37 11.07
CA ASN A 827 4.32 34.20 9.96
C ASN A 827 2.79 34.09 9.80
N PRO A 828 2.02 35.15 10.12
CA PRO A 828 0.57 35.14 9.99
C PRO A 828 0.08 35.28 8.54
N ASP A 829 0.93 35.68 7.59
CA ASP A 829 0.53 35.88 6.19
C ASP A 829 0.47 34.57 5.38
N LEU A 830 0.92 33.46 5.95
CA LEU A 830 0.93 32.14 5.29
C LEU A 830 -0.20 31.24 5.81
N PRO A 831 -0.98 30.60 4.93
CA PRO A 831 -2.03 29.66 5.33
C PRO A 831 -1.42 28.36 5.86
N VAL A 832 -2.15 27.71 6.78
CA VAL A 832 -1.77 26.40 7.35
C VAL A 832 -2.66 25.30 6.81
N MET A 833 -2.11 24.46 5.92
CA MET A 833 -2.79 23.30 5.35
C MET A 833 -2.11 22.03 5.85
N TRP A 834 -2.84 21.15 6.53
CA TRP A 834 -2.28 19.84 6.92
C TRP A 834 -2.10 18.97 5.66
N ALA A 835 -0.87 18.72 5.23
CA ALA A 835 -0.57 18.03 3.97
C ALA A 835 -0.79 16.52 4.04
N GLU A 836 -0.80 15.95 5.24
CA GLU A 836 -1.00 14.52 5.41
C GLU A 836 -1.56 14.14 6.78
N ILE A 837 -2.64 13.35 6.79
CA ILE A 837 -3.17 12.68 8.00
C ILE A 837 -3.65 11.27 7.63
N GLY A 838 -3.40 10.26 8.46
CA GLY A 838 -3.86 8.92 8.14
C GLY A 838 -3.62 7.91 9.26
N GLN A 839 -4.33 6.79 9.21
CA GLN A 839 -4.06 5.63 10.06
C GLN A 839 -4.36 4.33 9.31
N SER A 840 -3.45 3.35 9.38
CA SER A 840 -3.65 2.04 8.77
C SER A 840 -4.73 1.23 9.49
N ALA A 841 -5.64 0.64 8.71
CA ALA A 841 -6.63 -0.35 9.16
C ALA A 841 -6.18 -1.81 8.97
N TRP A 842 -5.06 -2.04 8.27
CA TRP A 842 -4.65 -3.38 7.86
C TRP A 842 -4.20 -4.26 9.02
N ASP A 843 -4.61 -5.52 8.98
CA ASP A 843 -4.21 -6.56 9.90
C ASP A 843 -3.33 -7.58 9.17
N MET A 844 -2.04 -7.62 9.52
CA MET A 844 -1.06 -8.51 8.88
C MET A 844 -1.28 -10.00 9.15
N THR A 845 -2.00 -10.38 10.20
CA THR A 845 -2.26 -11.80 10.50
C THR A 845 -3.40 -12.34 9.66
N THR A 846 -4.47 -11.55 9.50
CA THR A 846 -5.64 -11.97 8.72
C THR A 846 -5.55 -11.58 7.25
N LEU A 847 -4.57 -10.73 6.89
CA LEU A 847 -4.43 -10.10 5.58
C LEU A 847 -5.75 -9.45 5.14
N SER A 848 -6.34 -8.65 6.04
CA SER A 848 -7.63 -7.99 5.84
C SER A 848 -7.73 -6.67 6.63
N CYS A 849 -8.86 -5.97 6.47
CA CYS A 849 -9.21 -4.78 7.25
C CYS A 849 -10.46 -5.06 8.11
N PRO A 850 -10.32 -5.56 9.35
CA PRO A 850 -11.45 -5.79 10.23
C PRO A 850 -12.26 -4.52 10.49
N LEU A 851 -13.59 -4.64 10.62
CA LEU A 851 -14.48 -3.50 10.85
C LEU A 851 -14.07 -2.65 12.06
N ALA A 852 -13.64 -3.29 13.16
CA ALA A 852 -13.16 -2.57 14.35
C ALA A 852 -11.95 -1.65 14.06
N ASN A 853 -11.05 -2.06 13.17
CA ASN A 853 -9.93 -1.22 12.75
C ASN A 853 -10.42 -0.05 11.89
N LEU A 854 -11.36 -0.30 10.98
CA LEU A 854 -11.97 0.75 10.14
C LEU A 854 -12.70 1.81 10.99
N GLU A 855 -13.45 1.39 12.00
CA GLU A 855 -14.12 2.30 12.95
C GLU A 855 -13.13 3.13 13.78
N ARG A 856 -11.99 2.54 14.17
CA ARG A 856 -10.92 3.26 14.86
C ARG A 856 -10.33 4.36 13.98
N VAL A 857 -10.12 4.08 12.68
CA VAL A 857 -9.65 5.09 11.72
C VAL A 857 -10.68 6.23 11.59
N ALA A 858 -11.97 5.90 11.47
CA ALA A 858 -13.04 6.90 11.40
C ALA A 858 -13.05 7.82 12.64
N GLU A 859 -12.90 7.24 13.82
CA GLU A 859 -12.86 7.98 15.08
C GLU A 859 -11.61 8.88 15.20
N TYR A 860 -10.45 8.43 14.71
CA TYR A 860 -9.28 9.29 14.59
C TYR A 860 -9.55 10.49 13.68
N TYR A 861 -10.17 10.28 12.51
CA TYR A 861 -10.50 11.35 11.58
C TYR A 861 -11.49 12.35 12.19
N ARG A 862 -12.51 11.90 12.94
CA ARG A 862 -13.44 12.81 13.65
C ARG A 862 -12.69 13.74 14.59
N ARG A 863 -11.75 13.19 15.37
CA ARG A 863 -10.92 13.97 16.30
C ARG A 863 -10.00 14.93 15.55
N PHE A 864 -9.38 14.49 14.46
CA PHE A 864 -8.48 15.34 13.69
C PHE A 864 -9.23 16.48 13.01
N PHE A 865 -10.37 16.20 12.37
CA PHE A 865 -11.21 17.24 11.76
C PHE A 865 -11.81 18.20 12.78
N ARG A 866 -12.14 17.71 13.99
CA ARG A 866 -12.45 18.61 15.11
C ARG A 866 -11.27 19.55 15.41
N MET A 867 -10.05 19.03 15.49
CA MET A 867 -8.86 19.86 15.72
C MET A 867 -8.67 20.90 14.60
N VAL A 868 -8.83 20.52 13.32
CA VAL A 868 -8.78 21.43 12.16
C VAL A 868 -9.79 22.57 12.29
N LEU A 869 -11.04 22.26 12.62
CA LEU A 869 -12.11 23.26 12.80
C LEU A 869 -11.81 24.19 13.96
N GLU A 870 -11.35 23.64 15.08
CA GLU A 870 -11.16 24.43 16.29
C GLU A 870 -9.85 25.25 16.27
N SER A 871 -8.81 24.81 15.54
CA SER A 871 -7.57 25.57 15.29
C SER A 871 -7.71 26.61 14.17
N ARG A 872 -8.80 26.51 13.39
CA ARG A 872 -9.02 27.29 12.16
C ARG A 872 -7.95 27.02 11.11
N SER A 873 -7.41 25.80 10.99
CA SER A 873 -6.49 25.47 9.89
C SER A 873 -7.16 25.73 8.54
N ASN A 874 -6.36 26.18 7.58
CA ASN A 874 -6.81 26.60 6.25
C ASN A 874 -7.06 25.42 5.29
N GLY A 875 -6.63 24.21 5.64
CA GLY A 875 -6.96 23.01 4.88
C GLY A 875 -6.45 21.72 5.50
N VAL A 876 -6.84 20.60 4.90
CA VAL A 876 -6.40 19.26 5.29
C VAL A 876 -6.46 18.31 4.10
N VAL A 877 -5.42 17.50 3.96
CA VAL A 877 -5.25 16.47 2.93
C VAL A 877 -5.05 15.13 3.61
N VAL A 878 -5.91 14.17 3.29
CA VAL A 878 -5.88 12.85 3.94
C VAL A 878 -4.98 11.88 3.18
N TRP A 879 -4.25 11.04 3.91
CA TRP A 879 -3.58 9.84 3.42
C TRP A 879 -4.49 8.66 3.75
N TRP A 880 -5.13 8.01 2.76
CA TRP A 880 -4.83 8.00 1.32
C TRP A 880 -6.06 7.56 0.51
N TYR A 881 -6.10 7.78 -0.81
CA TYR A 881 -7.28 7.47 -1.65
C TYR A 881 -7.68 5.98 -1.64
N ALA A 882 -6.90 5.10 -2.28
CA ALA A 882 -7.34 3.73 -2.57
C ALA A 882 -7.16 2.77 -1.38
N GLY A 883 -8.18 1.99 -1.08
CA GLY A 883 -8.11 0.89 -0.10
C GLY A 883 -7.51 -0.39 -0.66
N GLY A 884 -7.03 -1.23 0.27
CA GLY A 884 -6.38 -2.52 0.05
C GLY A 884 -4.88 -2.51 0.33
N PHE A 885 -4.26 -3.67 0.32
CA PHE A 885 -2.90 -3.86 0.86
C PHE A 885 -1.82 -3.15 0.04
N ARG A 886 -1.05 -2.27 0.68
CA ARG A 886 0.21 -1.73 0.13
C ARG A 886 1.36 -2.58 0.60
N THR A 887 2.09 -3.18 -0.33
CA THR A 887 3.05 -4.26 -0.05
C THR A 887 4.37 -3.76 0.51
N GLY A 888 4.88 -2.64 -0.02
CA GLY A 888 6.09 -1.98 0.47
C GLY A 888 5.96 -1.48 1.91
N GLU A 889 4.82 -0.85 2.23
CA GLU A 889 4.55 -0.30 3.58
C GLU A 889 3.79 -1.25 4.52
N ARG A 890 3.31 -2.39 4.01
CA ARG A 890 2.53 -3.41 4.73
C ARG A 890 1.30 -2.82 5.47
N SER A 891 0.54 -1.97 4.79
CA SER A 891 -0.52 -1.15 5.41
C SER A 891 -1.76 -0.89 4.52
N ASP A 892 -2.81 -0.39 5.17
CA ASP A 892 -4.24 -0.17 4.81
C ASP A 892 -4.73 1.26 5.08
N TYR A 893 -4.32 2.30 4.35
CA TYR A 893 -4.72 3.70 4.63
C TYR A 893 -5.93 4.21 3.83
N GLY A 894 -6.50 3.39 2.96
CA GLY A 894 -7.53 3.85 2.01
C GLY A 894 -8.79 4.41 2.67
N ILE A 895 -9.29 5.50 2.10
CA ILE A 895 -10.55 6.12 2.54
C ILE A 895 -11.79 5.47 1.94
N LEU A 896 -11.64 4.56 0.97
CA LEU A 896 -12.70 3.74 0.39
C LEU A 896 -12.31 2.25 0.39
N ASN A 897 -13.29 1.36 0.30
CA ASN A 897 -13.01 -0.04 -0.02
C ASN A 897 -12.47 -0.17 -1.46
N PRO A 898 -11.72 -1.24 -1.78
CA PRO A 898 -11.17 -1.40 -3.14
C PRO A 898 -12.23 -1.48 -4.24
N ASP A 899 -13.47 -1.88 -3.91
CA ASP A 899 -14.63 -1.91 -4.82
C ASP A 899 -15.31 -0.53 -5.00
N GLY A 900 -14.80 0.49 -4.32
CA GLY A 900 -15.34 1.86 -4.33
C GLY A 900 -16.46 2.12 -3.35
N THR A 901 -16.87 1.14 -2.54
CA THR A 901 -17.88 1.36 -1.49
C THR A 901 -17.29 2.11 -0.29
N GLU A 902 -18.18 2.75 0.46
CA GLU A 902 -17.80 3.55 1.62
C GLU A 902 -17.23 2.70 2.76
N ARG A 903 -16.20 3.24 3.42
CA ARG A 903 -15.73 2.84 4.73
C ARG A 903 -16.35 3.74 5.80
N PRO A 904 -16.33 3.35 7.09
CA PRO A 904 -16.72 4.24 8.19
C PRO A 904 -16.04 5.62 8.14
N VAL A 905 -14.77 5.68 7.72
CA VAL A 905 -14.03 6.94 7.56
C VAL A 905 -14.56 7.80 6.41
N THR A 906 -15.09 7.20 5.33
CA THR A 906 -15.73 7.93 4.22
C THR A 906 -16.90 8.75 4.73
N GLY A 907 -17.75 8.14 5.58
CA GLY A 907 -18.88 8.85 6.19
C GLY A 907 -18.43 10.08 6.98
N VAL A 908 -17.32 9.98 7.73
CA VAL A 908 -16.73 11.11 8.48
C VAL A 908 -16.22 12.21 7.53
N ILE A 909 -15.59 11.84 6.42
CA ILE A 909 -15.12 12.78 5.39
C ILE A 909 -16.31 13.54 4.79
N CYS A 910 -17.37 12.83 4.39
CA CYS A 910 -18.57 13.44 3.82
C CYS A 910 -19.32 14.33 4.82
N GLU A 911 -19.36 13.95 6.10
CA GLU A 911 -19.98 14.73 7.18
C GLU A 911 -19.20 16.02 7.48
N MET A 912 -17.87 15.92 7.65
CA MET A 912 -17.04 17.01 8.15
C MET A 912 -16.52 17.94 7.05
N GLY A 913 -16.40 17.45 5.80
CA GLY A 913 -15.89 18.20 4.65
C GLY A 913 -16.61 19.53 4.43
N PRO A 914 -17.96 19.58 4.39
CA PRO A 914 -18.70 20.84 4.29
C PRO A 914 -18.43 21.82 5.43
N LEU A 915 -18.20 21.34 6.66
CA LEU A 915 -17.89 22.19 7.81
C LEU A 915 -16.49 22.81 7.69
N ILE A 916 -15.51 22.01 7.24
CA ILE A 916 -14.13 22.47 7.02
C ILE A 916 -14.07 23.49 5.89
N LYS A 917 -14.77 23.22 4.77
CA LYS A 917 -14.84 24.13 3.63
C LYS A 917 -15.66 25.39 3.90
N GLY A 918 -16.62 25.31 4.82
CA GLY A 918 -17.48 26.42 5.22
C GLY A 918 -16.92 27.25 6.38
N GLN A 919 -15.65 27.11 6.73
CA GLN A 919 -15.04 27.93 7.78
C GLN A 919 -15.06 29.41 7.39
N GLY A 920 -15.42 30.26 8.34
CA GLY A 920 -15.34 31.71 8.17
C GLY A 920 -13.92 32.24 8.37
N PRO A 921 -13.73 33.57 8.30
CA PRO A 921 -12.45 34.22 8.54
C PRO A 921 -11.85 33.84 9.91
N ILE A 922 -10.52 33.81 9.99
CA ILE A 922 -9.81 33.53 11.23
C ILE A 922 -10.11 34.65 12.25
N PRO A 923 -10.64 34.34 13.45
CA PRO A 923 -10.87 35.35 14.48
C PRO A 923 -9.56 35.84 15.09
N GLU A 924 -9.53 37.12 15.47
CA GLU A 924 -8.43 37.70 16.24
C GLU A 924 -8.24 37.00 17.61
N PRO A 925 -7.00 36.83 18.09
CA PRO A 925 -6.76 36.31 19.43
C PRO A 925 -7.29 37.21 20.55
N GLU A 926 -7.99 36.61 21.51
CA GLU A 926 -8.45 37.26 22.75
C GLU A 926 -7.40 37.20 23.86
N VAL A 927 -6.55 36.18 23.83
CA VAL A 927 -5.45 35.98 24.79
C VAL A 927 -4.15 35.78 24.02
N TRP A 928 -3.13 36.51 24.43
CA TRP A 928 -1.77 36.35 23.92
C TRP A 928 -0.91 35.65 24.97
N ILE A 929 -0.21 34.60 24.55
CA ILE A 929 0.76 33.88 25.38
C ILE A 929 2.15 34.10 24.79
N GLU A 930 3.06 34.61 25.61
CA GLU A 930 4.46 34.75 25.20
C GLU A 930 5.17 33.41 25.29
N VAL A 931 5.92 33.07 24.25
CA VAL A 931 6.67 31.82 24.14
C VAL A 931 8.13 32.11 23.82
N ASP A 932 9.03 31.34 24.43
CA ASP A 932 10.47 31.46 24.24
C ASP A 932 10.95 30.40 23.24
N PRO A 933 11.30 30.77 22.01
CA PRO A 933 11.68 29.82 20.97
C PRO A 933 13.11 29.25 21.19
N ASP A 934 13.83 29.76 22.19
CA ASP A 934 15.14 29.27 22.63
C ASP A 934 15.04 28.30 23.81
N SER A 935 13.81 27.94 24.22
CA SER A 935 13.55 26.91 25.24
C SER A 935 14.31 25.61 24.97
N ARG A 936 14.91 25.03 26.01
CA ARG A 936 15.67 23.77 25.96
C ARG A 936 15.22 22.79 27.05
N PRO A 937 15.41 21.48 26.85
CA PRO A 937 15.92 20.82 25.63
C PRO A 937 14.86 20.68 24.53
N ALA A 938 15.27 20.26 23.33
CA ALA A 938 14.42 19.96 22.17
C ALA A 938 13.70 21.12 21.47
N GLY A 939 13.84 22.38 21.91
CA GLY A 939 13.23 23.53 21.24
C GLY A 939 11.73 23.62 21.47
N LEU A 940 10.94 23.49 20.39
CA LEU A 940 9.47 23.63 20.40
C LEU A 940 8.75 22.78 21.47
N PRO A 941 9.09 21.51 21.71
CA PRO A 941 8.56 20.75 22.83
C PRO A 941 8.79 21.36 24.22
N ALA A 942 9.98 21.91 24.50
CA ALA A 942 10.21 22.61 25.77
C ALA A 942 9.43 23.91 25.84
N MET A 943 9.35 24.63 24.73
CA MET A 943 8.55 25.86 24.63
C MET A 943 7.07 25.59 24.93
N TYR A 944 6.49 24.53 24.36
CA TYR A 944 5.11 24.13 24.62
C TYR A 944 4.90 23.71 26.09
N ARG A 945 5.75 22.84 26.64
CA ARG A 945 5.65 22.41 28.05
C ARG A 945 5.71 23.58 29.03
N ALA A 946 6.47 24.63 28.71
CA ALA A 946 6.55 25.82 29.56
C ALA A 946 5.23 26.59 29.68
N VAL A 947 4.33 26.47 28.68
CA VAL A 947 3.09 27.26 28.60
C VAL A 947 1.81 26.43 28.50
N GLU A 948 1.90 25.10 28.39
CA GLU A 948 0.76 24.22 28.09
C GLU A 948 -0.41 24.41 29.07
N GLY A 949 -0.11 24.60 30.36
CA GLY A 949 -1.14 24.76 31.40
C GLY A 949 -1.96 26.04 31.24
N ASP A 950 -1.33 27.15 30.85
CA ASP A 950 -2.03 28.43 30.62
C ASP A 950 -2.72 28.43 29.25
N TYR A 951 -2.09 27.82 28.25
CA TYR A 951 -2.65 27.63 26.90
C TYR A 951 -3.98 26.87 26.93
N TRP A 952 -4.01 25.69 27.55
CA TRP A 952 -5.23 24.88 27.62
C TRP A 952 -6.29 25.49 28.53
N ARG A 953 -5.90 26.13 29.64
CA ARG A 953 -6.85 26.84 30.51
C ARG A 953 -7.59 27.95 29.76
N ALA A 954 -6.91 28.69 28.88
CA ALA A 954 -7.55 29.72 28.07
C ALA A 954 -8.52 29.12 27.03
N ILE A 955 -8.15 28.01 26.38
CA ILE A 955 -9.01 27.30 25.43
C ILE A 955 -10.26 26.73 26.11
N GLU A 956 -10.11 26.11 27.28
CA GLU A 956 -11.22 25.57 28.08
C GLU A 956 -12.20 26.65 28.54
N GLN A 957 -11.75 27.90 28.67
CA GLN A 957 -12.61 29.07 28.91
C GLN A 957 -13.31 29.58 27.64
N GLY A 958 -13.13 28.92 26.50
CA GLY A 958 -13.73 29.29 25.21
C GLY A 958 -13.03 30.45 24.50
N LYS A 959 -11.81 30.83 24.92
CA LYS A 959 -11.08 31.97 24.34
C LYS A 959 -10.23 31.56 23.14
N ARG A 960 -10.11 32.43 22.14
CA ARG A 960 -9.12 32.30 21.06
C ARG A 960 -7.74 32.71 21.57
N VAL A 961 -6.80 31.76 21.55
CA VAL A 961 -5.40 32.00 21.93
C VAL A 961 -4.55 32.33 20.70
N GLY A 962 -3.59 33.24 20.86
CA GLY A 962 -2.49 33.50 19.94
C GLY A 962 -1.16 33.47 20.68
N LEU A 963 -0.08 33.15 19.97
CA LEU A 963 1.27 33.12 20.53
C LEU A 963 2.08 34.35 20.09
N ARG A 964 2.99 34.81 20.95
CA ARG A 964 4.01 35.83 20.61
C ARG A 964 5.39 35.29 20.92
N LEU A 965 6.28 35.33 19.93
CA LEU A 965 7.68 34.98 20.12
C LEU A 965 8.37 36.11 20.91
N LYS A 966 9.18 35.75 21.92
CA LYS A 966 9.95 36.70 22.75
C LYS A 966 11.15 37.30 22.04
#